data_AF-A0A3Q3F865-F1
#
_entry.id   AF-A0A3Q3F865-F1
#
_cell.length_a   1.000
_cell.length_b   1.000
_cell.length_c   1.000
_cell.angle_alpha   90.00
_cell.angle_beta   90.00
_cell.angle_gamma   90.00
#
_symmetry.space_group_name_H-M   'P 1'
#
loop_
_entity.id
_entity.type
_entity.pdbx_description
1 polymer ?
#
loop_
_entity_poly.entity_id
_entity_poly.type
_entity_poly.pdbx_seq_one_letter_code
_entity_poly.pdbx_strand_id
1 'polypeptide(L)'
;MHLWNPDELSTPRGAGVPLSSCLEDRLREACSELEIAWDGCADHNDLLALCEHLGLEIHVDILQNLTADGLMNVHQFVSMVTNQNKPPTPSASTPYRQLKRHHSTQPFDEGGRRIATPSALSSTIGMRLFSTLDDGSGFTAVEEVLDAWMEEGIENSAEILQALNFSLNEKLSLSDLTMALENELLVTKNGIHQAALASFKAEIRYLLEQVDRELREKEKIRSDLEKAEKQKTQLATEVDEHHSAIEHMNNLNLRKLEQEHREKLAAVRSELTKEMDLMQQQAGLQREELEAEVEKIKEDECFLRDHLSISVKENRRLEMELLDSTDKLEEAQIQISKLQSSLDNIIKERFGDLDLGSADLFLQEERIKQLRSSYEAQCRELQDRIDELQSELQEFHGLGRVLQPGQKSLCEELETKSPGMESDPGIGSEDVQTFSMSLEAEMMLEQLKEQHLQEMEDLRKQLERKISEFDQMVEKQRATHDEQKAALALQHQQEVQALREETDRFQVQTQELQSRLQEAHQERTQAEERKELEDLQEVKRLRQQLLETHTHSAHLEERLKTLEDQQEQSMEELRRQHAEEIRRLEEEHVEICEDRLREERQKVQGEKAELEKRLLEDYQTEKKLLQQSQEEELKIRGEEVKRRCEEKCEEVVQSLTEKWHREKAQLDEHNNEALQLLLEEEMLRLVREQEEKEATLREQLEERHEEALLRERGRVQVREEQLEEEREQLEREKEKEEKRLQVLISEERALLEERHREAVKELTANHSEEREALSSTLDKLREDIVHERSETSRLAEENFVLRKKITTLKEEDLKEAQGELIQKLEHLKKGKMSAQRVAENLKKQISELRLQSQQLEDENGMLSEKNAQNIVDMETLRQQLAELIKDEDQNKLTACVSALEAELTAALEDAAKLEERNVQLSEQLSELREKNHVLEMSLHSSSLQNTKLYREEVCGLMEQDQLLLRRENERLQVEVHDIRGDLLQSREKIHQLDATISSLKQNRQQSQSSALQTALEQENATLRRELEAQRELNKGCEASRGHADVESLQQENEALRAQMTRMSSQLMESFQAQLVGLLPPSPHRIPRGQHRAEDPDNQQDERETKMKNMEERMREVELSLRNVKLLLREKVFQLRDQLHKNGKADVLITDLYMENAQLLKALEKTEKRQKISEKKNYLLEEKICSLNRIVRDLNPAPSLPYHF
;
A
#
# COMPACT_ATOMS: atom_id res chain seq x y z
N MET A 1 3.56 -2.92 16.96
CA MET A 1 2.77 -3.01 18.23
C MET A 1 3.26 -4.25 18.96
N HIS A 2 3.56 -4.21 20.25
CA HIS A 2 4.00 -5.43 20.95
C HIS A 2 2.81 -6.36 21.23
N LEU A 3 2.97 -7.65 20.94
CA LEU A 3 1.99 -8.68 21.31
C LEU A 3 2.02 -8.86 22.84
N TRP A 4 0.84 -9.05 23.43
CA TRP A 4 0.69 -9.21 24.87
C TRP A 4 0.96 -10.67 25.26
N ASN A 5 2.12 -10.94 25.85
CA ASN A 5 2.57 -12.28 26.20
C ASN A 5 2.46 -12.52 27.73
N PRO A 6 1.51 -13.33 28.22
CA PRO A 6 1.23 -13.46 29.66
C PRO A 6 2.34 -14.16 30.47
N ASP A 7 3.33 -14.73 29.80
CA ASP A 7 4.44 -15.50 30.40
C ASP A 7 5.78 -14.74 30.42
N GLU A 8 5.82 -13.47 29.96
CA GLU A 8 7.02 -12.63 30.07
C GLU A 8 7.21 -12.06 31.49
N LEU A 9 8.38 -12.34 32.08
CA LEU A 9 8.75 -11.99 33.46
C LEU A 9 8.80 -10.48 33.76
N SER A 10 8.91 -9.65 32.72
CA SER A 10 8.90 -8.18 32.79
C SER A 10 7.49 -7.57 32.78
N THR A 11 6.43 -8.39 32.61
CA THR A 11 5.04 -7.89 32.54
C THR A 11 4.53 -7.48 33.92
N PRO A 12 4.12 -6.21 34.14
CA PRO A 12 3.63 -5.76 35.45
C PRO A 12 2.26 -6.38 35.77
N ARG A 13 2.25 -7.46 36.54
CA ARG A 13 1.02 -8.09 37.04
C ARG A 13 0.33 -7.13 38.02
N GLY A 14 -0.87 -6.66 37.64
CA GLY A 14 -1.53 -5.54 38.31
C GLY A 14 -1.94 -5.81 39.75
N ALA A 15 -1.75 -4.79 40.60
CA ALA A 15 -2.37 -4.58 41.90
C ALA A 15 -2.61 -5.84 42.77
N GLY A 16 -1.54 -6.32 43.42
CA GLY A 16 -1.69 -7.21 44.57
C GLY A 16 -2.49 -6.52 45.69
N VAL A 17 -3.41 -7.26 46.33
CA VAL A 17 -3.97 -6.86 47.63
C VAL A 17 -2.81 -6.71 48.61
N PRO A 18 -2.72 -5.62 49.40
CA PRO A 18 -1.62 -5.44 50.34
C PRO A 18 -1.51 -6.61 51.32
N LEU A 19 -0.31 -7.15 51.43
CA LEU A 19 0.09 -8.01 52.55
C LEU A 19 0.02 -7.17 53.84
N SER A 20 -0.19 -7.80 54.99
CA SER A 20 -0.23 -7.07 56.26
C SER A 20 1.14 -6.48 56.58
N SER A 21 1.23 -5.15 56.74
CA SER A 21 2.50 -4.43 56.92
C SER A 21 3.37 -5.02 58.04
N CYS A 22 2.73 -5.47 59.12
CA CYS A 22 3.35 -6.16 60.26
C CYS A 22 4.31 -7.31 59.88
N LEU A 23 4.11 -7.98 58.75
CA LEU A 23 5.03 -9.04 58.28
C LEU A 23 6.27 -8.45 57.59
N GLU A 24 6.10 -7.40 56.78
CA GLU A 24 7.21 -6.69 56.13
C GLU A 24 8.03 -5.89 57.15
N ASP A 25 7.37 -5.27 58.14
CA ASP A 25 8.01 -4.52 59.22
C ASP A 25 8.89 -5.45 60.07
N ARG A 26 8.40 -6.64 60.44
CA ARG A 26 9.19 -7.67 61.15
C ARG A 26 10.36 -8.23 60.32
N LEU A 27 10.19 -8.33 59.00
CA LEU A 27 11.28 -8.71 58.09
C LEU A 27 12.37 -7.62 58.02
N ARG A 28 11.98 -6.34 58.02
CA ARG A 28 12.90 -5.19 58.06
C ARG A 28 13.65 -5.10 59.39
N GLU A 29 12.95 -5.37 60.49
CA GLU A 29 13.51 -5.47 61.85
C GLU A 29 14.55 -6.61 61.92
N ALA A 30 14.19 -7.82 61.48
CA ALA A 30 15.11 -8.96 61.42
C ALA A 30 16.35 -8.73 60.54
N CYS A 31 16.21 -8.08 59.37
CA CYS A 31 17.37 -7.69 58.57
C CYS A 31 18.28 -6.68 59.31
N SER A 32 17.68 -5.76 60.06
CA SER A 32 18.42 -4.78 60.87
C SER A 32 19.15 -5.41 62.06
N GLU A 33 18.58 -6.45 62.68
CA GLU A 33 19.21 -7.22 63.76
C GLU A 33 20.37 -8.12 63.28
N LEU A 34 20.33 -8.55 62.01
CA LEU A 34 21.33 -9.43 61.38
C LEU A 34 22.38 -8.65 60.54
N GLU A 35 22.38 -7.31 60.59
CA GLU A 35 23.22 -6.40 59.79
C GLU A 35 23.07 -6.54 58.25
N ILE A 36 21.97 -7.16 57.78
CA ILE A 36 21.66 -7.36 56.35
C ILE A 36 20.99 -6.11 55.77
N ALA A 37 21.59 -5.54 54.71
CA ALA A 37 21.01 -4.39 54.00
C ALA A 37 19.72 -4.78 53.24
N TRP A 38 18.59 -4.15 53.59
CA TRP A 38 17.27 -4.42 53.01
C TRP A 38 17.17 -4.21 51.50
N ASP A 39 17.88 -3.20 51.00
CA ASP A 39 18.03 -2.81 49.60
C ASP A 39 19.26 -3.45 48.92
N GLY A 40 20.08 -4.19 49.69
CA GLY A 40 21.27 -4.87 49.23
C GLY A 40 21.03 -6.27 48.66
N CYS A 41 22.13 -6.99 48.44
CA CYS A 41 22.13 -8.41 48.11
C CYS A 41 22.82 -9.20 49.23
N ALA A 42 22.24 -10.34 49.60
CA ALA A 42 22.68 -11.21 50.68
C ALA A 42 23.06 -12.60 50.13
N ASP A 43 23.91 -13.34 50.82
CA ASP A 43 24.35 -14.69 50.40
C ASP A 43 23.40 -15.81 50.86
N HIS A 44 23.67 -17.06 50.45
CA HIS A 44 22.90 -18.24 50.88
C HIS A 44 22.81 -18.40 52.40
N ASN A 45 23.86 -18.05 53.15
CA ASN A 45 23.93 -18.20 54.61
C ASN A 45 23.16 -17.08 55.32
N ASP A 46 23.32 -15.83 54.86
CA ASP A 46 22.59 -14.67 55.35
C ASP A 46 21.07 -14.86 55.21
N LEU A 47 20.63 -15.35 54.03
CA LEU A 47 19.22 -15.61 53.75
C LEU A 47 18.67 -16.83 54.53
N LEU A 48 19.51 -17.82 54.83
CA LEU A 48 19.14 -18.92 55.73
C LEU A 48 19.00 -18.42 57.18
N ALA A 49 19.96 -17.63 57.68
CA ALA A 49 19.91 -17.05 59.02
C ALA A 49 18.68 -16.16 59.23
N LEU A 50 18.33 -15.33 58.23
CA LEU A 50 17.12 -14.52 58.22
C LEU A 50 15.84 -15.36 58.36
N CYS A 51 15.81 -16.55 57.76
CA CYS A 51 14.66 -17.46 57.83
C CYS A 51 14.63 -18.32 59.09
N GLU A 52 15.76 -18.73 59.65
CA GLU A 52 15.81 -19.37 60.98
C GLU A 52 15.35 -18.40 62.07
N HIS A 53 15.81 -17.14 62.03
CA HIS A 53 15.43 -16.08 62.98
C HIS A 53 13.93 -15.74 62.93
N LEU A 54 13.28 -15.92 61.78
CA LEU A 54 11.85 -15.69 61.58
C LEU A 54 10.96 -16.95 61.63
N GLY A 55 11.56 -18.14 61.70
CA GLY A 55 10.85 -19.42 61.74
C GLY A 55 10.17 -19.81 60.42
N LEU A 56 10.82 -19.56 59.29
CA LEU A 56 10.28 -19.79 57.93
C LEU A 56 10.87 -21.06 57.29
N GLU A 57 10.03 -22.06 57.00
CA GLU A 57 10.45 -23.28 56.29
C GLU A 57 10.67 -23.00 54.80
N ILE A 58 11.93 -23.09 54.32
CA ILE A 58 12.30 -22.90 52.91
C ILE A 58 12.35 -24.26 52.19
N HIS A 59 11.70 -24.37 51.04
CA HIS A 59 11.91 -25.48 50.11
C HIS A 59 13.21 -25.29 49.28
N VAL A 60 14.03 -26.35 49.20
CA VAL A 60 15.38 -26.36 48.59
C VAL A 60 15.41 -25.83 47.15
N ASP A 61 14.32 -25.95 46.40
CA ASP A 61 14.21 -25.48 45.01
C ASP A 61 14.25 -23.95 44.87
N ILE A 62 13.94 -23.21 45.93
CA ILE A 62 14.05 -21.73 45.95
C ILE A 62 15.54 -21.33 45.97
N LEU A 63 16.36 -22.05 46.72
CA LEU A 63 17.81 -21.83 46.86
C LEU A 63 18.62 -22.23 45.61
N GLN A 64 17.96 -22.74 44.57
CA GLN A 64 18.55 -23.05 43.26
C GLN A 64 18.35 -21.93 42.21
N ASN A 65 17.45 -20.96 42.46
CA ASN A 65 17.11 -19.90 41.50
C ASN A 65 18.02 -18.66 41.60
N LEU A 66 19.25 -18.82 42.09
CA LEU A 66 20.20 -17.72 42.26
C LEU A 66 21.00 -17.44 40.98
N THR A 67 21.42 -16.18 40.83
CA THR A 67 22.39 -15.74 39.82
C THR A 67 23.75 -16.40 40.04
N ALA A 68 24.58 -16.42 38.99
CA ALA A 68 25.83 -17.19 38.95
C ALA A 68 26.85 -16.84 40.06
N ASP A 69 26.71 -15.66 40.67
CA ASP A 69 27.61 -15.13 41.70
C ASP A 69 27.17 -15.47 43.14
N GLY A 70 26.05 -16.18 43.34
CA GLY A 70 25.61 -16.70 44.64
C GLY A 70 24.93 -15.70 45.58
N LEU A 71 24.53 -14.52 45.08
CA LEU A 71 23.90 -13.44 45.86
C LEU A 71 22.49 -13.14 45.37
N MET A 72 21.53 -12.93 46.28
CA MET A 72 20.17 -12.50 45.94
C MET A 72 19.78 -11.18 46.59
N ASN A 73 19.03 -10.35 45.87
CA ASN A 73 18.45 -9.14 46.42
C ASN A 73 17.37 -9.49 47.47
N VAL A 74 17.46 -8.90 48.66
CA VAL A 74 16.59 -9.26 49.81
C VAL A 74 15.12 -8.96 49.52
N HIS A 75 14.81 -7.86 48.83
CA HIS A 75 13.46 -7.50 48.42
C HIS A 75 12.86 -8.51 47.40
N GLN A 76 13.69 -9.11 46.54
CA GLN A 76 13.23 -10.18 45.64
C GLN A 76 12.97 -11.49 46.40
N PHE A 77 13.83 -11.85 47.36
CA PHE A 77 13.61 -13.00 48.25
C PHE A 77 12.31 -12.87 49.03
N VAL A 78 12.09 -11.73 49.69
CA VAL A 78 10.86 -11.43 50.45
C VAL A 78 9.61 -11.53 49.56
N SER A 79 9.67 -11.03 48.33
CA SER A 79 8.57 -11.17 47.36
C SER A 79 8.28 -12.63 47.00
N MET A 80 9.31 -13.47 46.82
CA MET A 80 9.14 -14.90 46.50
C MET A 80 8.65 -15.74 47.69
N VAL A 81 9.05 -15.41 48.92
CA VAL A 81 8.57 -16.10 50.14
C VAL A 81 7.13 -15.70 50.46
N THR A 82 6.80 -14.40 50.45
CA THR A 82 5.46 -13.92 50.83
C THR A 82 4.34 -14.33 49.85
N ASN A 83 4.65 -14.55 48.57
CA ASN A 83 3.66 -14.97 47.58
C ASN A 83 3.18 -16.44 47.70
N GLN A 84 3.80 -17.29 48.54
CA GLN A 84 3.52 -18.73 48.59
C GLN A 84 2.18 -19.09 49.26
N ASN A 85 1.59 -18.18 50.05
CA ASN A 85 0.34 -18.44 50.79
C ASN A 85 -0.95 -18.29 49.96
N LYS A 86 -0.93 -18.71 48.69
CA LYS A 86 -2.12 -18.95 47.87
C LYS A 86 -2.02 -20.34 47.21
N PRO A 87 -2.93 -21.29 47.51
CA PRO A 87 -3.01 -22.52 46.73
C PRO A 87 -3.38 -22.17 45.27
N PRO A 88 -2.98 -22.99 44.28
CA PRO A 88 -3.21 -22.69 42.87
C PRO A 88 -4.70 -22.69 42.53
N THR A 89 -5.32 -21.51 42.53
CA THR A 89 -6.68 -21.29 42.03
C THR A 89 -6.73 -21.62 40.54
N PRO A 90 -7.57 -22.58 40.09
CA PRO A 90 -7.57 -23.00 38.69
C PRO A 90 -8.20 -21.91 37.81
N SER A 91 -7.38 -21.24 36.99
CA SER A 91 -7.85 -20.27 36.00
C SER A 91 -8.86 -20.90 35.03
N ALA A 92 -9.98 -20.22 34.82
CA ALA A 92 -11.04 -20.70 33.94
C ALA A 92 -10.69 -20.48 32.46
N SER A 93 -10.56 -21.57 31.70
CA SER A 93 -10.70 -21.56 30.23
C SER A 93 -11.15 -22.92 29.69
N THR A 94 -12.13 -22.91 28.78
CA THR A 94 -12.73 -24.06 28.07
C THR A 94 -13.41 -25.15 28.94
N PRO A 95 -14.74 -25.35 28.86
CA PRO A 95 -15.48 -26.33 29.68
C PRO A 95 -15.33 -27.80 29.23
N TYR A 96 -14.39 -28.13 28.34
CA TYR A 96 -14.34 -29.45 27.68
C TYR A 96 -13.48 -30.52 28.38
N ARG A 97 -12.67 -30.16 29.39
CA ARG A 97 -11.78 -31.11 30.10
C ARG A 97 -12.28 -31.59 31.48
N GLN A 98 -13.44 -31.15 31.95
CA GLN A 98 -13.96 -31.57 33.27
C GLN A 98 -14.92 -32.76 33.22
N LEU A 99 -15.69 -32.98 32.15
CA LEU A 99 -16.60 -34.14 32.05
C LEU A 99 -15.88 -35.50 32.16
N LYS A 100 -14.62 -35.59 31.73
CA LYS A 100 -13.85 -36.86 31.68
C LYS A 100 -13.33 -37.33 33.06
N ARG A 101 -13.94 -36.90 34.17
CA ARG A 101 -13.59 -37.31 35.54
C ARG A 101 -14.75 -37.82 36.41
N HIS A 102 -16.00 -37.85 35.91
CA HIS A 102 -17.18 -38.28 36.66
C HIS A 102 -17.86 -39.56 36.15
N HIS A 103 -17.15 -40.39 35.39
CA HIS A 103 -17.57 -41.75 35.02
C HIS A 103 -16.56 -42.79 35.52
N SER A 104 -16.54 -43.02 36.84
CA SER A 104 -15.72 -44.06 37.48
C SER A 104 -16.20 -44.44 38.90
N THR A 105 -17.46 -44.82 39.05
CA THR A 105 -17.94 -45.63 40.18
C THR A 105 -19.06 -46.56 39.70
N GLN A 106 -19.07 -47.80 40.21
CA GLN A 106 -20.09 -48.82 39.90
C GLN A 106 -21.36 -48.67 40.78
N PRO A 107 -22.46 -49.38 40.49
CA PRO A 107 -23.78 -49.06 41.02
C PRO A 107 -23.96 -49.47 42.49
N PHE A 108 -25.04 -48.95 43.08
CA PHE A 108 -25.70 -49.56 44.24
C PHE A 108 -27.18 -49.77 43.91
N ASP A 109 -27.75 -50.82 44.50
CA ASP A 109 -29.03 -51.40 44.10
C ASP A 109 -30.16 -51.10 45.12
N GLU A 110 -31.35 -51.63 44.86
CA GLU A 110 -32.49 -51.83 45.77
C GLU A 110 -33.26 -50.61 46.33
N GLY A 111 -34.52 -50.52 45.89
CA GLY A 111 -35.59 -50.98 46.81
C GLY A 111 -36.32 -49.97 47.70
N GLY A 112 -36.15 -48.65 47.51
CA GLY A 112 -36.79 -47.59 48.32
C GLY A 112 -38.33 -47.44 48.22
N ARG A 113 -39.12 -48.44 48.65
CA ARG A 113 -40.60 -48.39 48.62
C ARG A 113 -41.18 -47.44 49.70
N ARG A 114 -42.17 -46.59 49.33
CA ARG A 114 -43.61 -46.74 49.73
C ARG A 114 -44.52 -45.53 49.40
N ILE A 115 -45.55 -45.80 48.59
CA ILE A 115 -46.99 -45.48 48.78
C ILE A 115 -47.44 -44.01 48.87
N ALA A 116 -48.25 -43.59 47.87
CA ALA A 116 -49.45 -42.75 48.06
C ALA A 116 -50.49 -42.95 46.92
N THR A 117 -51.37 -43.95 47.06
CA THR A 117 -52.66 -44.10 46.32
C THR A 117 -53.69 -43.04 46.78
N PRO A 118 -54.73 -42.64 46.00
CA PRO A 118 -55.68 -43.50 45.23
C PRO A 118 -55.98 -42.98 43.80
N SER A 119 -56.87 -43.53 42.95
CA SER A 119 -58.02 -44.48 43.08
C SER A 119 -57.97 -45.49 41.92
N ALA A 120 -58.31 -46.79 42.05
CA ALA A 120 -59.62 -47.39 42.33
C ALA A 120 -60.68 -47.06 41.23
N LEU A 121 -61.38 -48.02 40.59
CA LEU A 121 -61.68 -49.42 40.96
C LEU A 121 -61.62 -50.41 39.77
N SER A 122 -60.74 -51.42 39.84
CA SER A 122 -61.06 -52.79 39.40
C SER A 122 -60.03 -53.76 40.00
N SER A 123 -60.47 -54.61 40.93
CA SER A 123 -59.57 -55.41 41.77
C SER A 123 -59.38 -56.82 41.22
N THR A 124 -58.56 -56.96 40.17
CA THR A 124 -57.60 -58.08 39.93
C THR A 124 -56.86 -57.84 38.62
N ILE A 125 -55.53 -57.64 38.68
CA ILE A 125 -54.67 -57.76 37.49
C ILE A 125 -54.26 -59.24 37.40
N GLY A 126 -55.14 -60.06 36.81
CA GLY A 126 -54.83 -61.44 36.45
C GLY A 126 -53.81 -61.45 35.31
N MET A 127 -52.94 -62.46 35.25
CA MET A 127 -52.06 -62.60 34.09
C MET A 127 -52.89 -63.01 32.88
N ARG A 128 -52.90 -62.22 31.79
CA ARG A 128 -53.47 -62.68 30.52
C ARG A 128 -52.52 -63.70 29.88
N LEU A 129 -52.62 -64.95 30.32
CA LEU A 129 -51.68 -66.03 29.95
C LEU A 129 -51.72 -66.38 28.46
N PHE A 130 -52.81 -66.05 27.77
CA PHE A 130 -53.08 -66.46 26.39
C PHE A 130 -53.27 -65.27 25.43
N SER A 131 -52.54 -64.16 25.65
CA SER A 131 -52.64 -62.97 24.78
C SER A 131 -52.13 -63.18 23.34
N THR A 132 -51.53 -64.35 23.06
CA THR A 132 -51.18 -64.81 21.71
C THR A 132 -52.32 -65.56 21.00
N LEU A 133 -53.31 -66.05 21.76
CA LEU A 133 -54.51 -66.74 21.26
C LEU A 133 -55.78 -65.87 21.35
N ASP A 134 -55.66 -64.64 21.88
CA ASP A 134 -56.75 -63.68 22.00
C ASP A 134 -56.82 -62.79 20.75
N ASP A 135 -57.78 -63.05 19.87
CA ASP A 135 -58.09 -62.22 18.70
C ASP A 135 -58.68 -60.83 19.06
N GLY A 136 -58.78 -60.53 20.36
CA GLY A 136 -59.41 -59.33 20.91
C GLY A 136 -60.87 -59.54 21.32
N SER A 137 -61.44 -60.72 21.07
CA SER A 137 -62.77 -61.09 21.56
C SER A 137 -62.77 -61.64 22.99
N GLY A 138 -61.61 -62.09 23.50
CA GLY A 138 -61.48 -62.83 24.76
C GLY A 138 -61.82 -64.31 24.66
N PHE A 139 -62.07 -64.85 23.45
CA PHE A 139 -62.47 -66.26 23.23
C PHE A 139 -61.76 -66.93 22.04
N THR A 140 -61.08 -68.04 22.30
CA THR A 140 -60.35 -68.88 21.33
C THR A 140 -61.13 -70.18 21.01
N ALA A 141 -60.73 -70.91 19.96
CA ALA A 141 -61.16 -72.28 19.76
C ALA A 141 -60.47 -73.23 20.77
N VAL A 142 -61.10 -74.38 21.08
CA VAL A 142 -60.46 -75.42 21.91
C VAL A 142 -59.20 -75.95 21.22
N GLU A 143 -59.29 -76.15 19.91
CA GLU A 143 -58.22 -76.69 19.04
C GLU A 143 -56.95 -75.83 19.13
N GLU A 144 -57.07 -74.50 18.98
CA GLU A 144 -55.97 -73.53 19.12
C GLU A 144 -55.23 -73.63 20.48
N VAL A 145 -55.93 -73.92 21.57
CA VAL A 145 -55.33 -74.12 22.91
C VAL A 145 -54.68 -75.49 23.03
N LEU A 146 -55.30 -76.54 22.47
CA LEU A 146 -54.75 -77.90 22.50
C LEU A 146 -53.45 -77.99 21.70
N ASP A 147 -53.40 -77.38 20.52
CA ASP A 147 -52.25 -77.36 19.64
C ASP A 147 -51.11 -76.53 20.25
N ALA A 148 -51.39 -75.31 20.74
CA ALA A 148 -50.38 -74.48 21.42
C ALA A 148 -49.81 -75.15 22.68
N TRP A 149 -50.61 -75.94 23.42
CA TRP A 149 -50.11 -76.72 24.55
C TRP A 149 -49.33 -77.96 24.10
N MET A 150 -49.64 -78.53 22.94
CA MET A 150 -48.90 -79.67 22.37
C MET A 150 -47.53 -79.25 21.85
N GLU A 151 -47.41 -78.07 21.22
CA GLU A 151 -46.14 -77.47 20.79
C GLU A 151 -45.22 -77.17 22.00
N GLU A 152 -45.79 -76.70 23.11
CA GLU A 152 -45.09 -76.54 24.41
C GLU A 152 -44.91 -77.87 25.18
N GLY A 153 -45.18 -79.03 24.56
CA GLY A 153 -44.85 -80.36 25.06
C GLY A 153 -45.84 -80.97 26.08
N ILE A 154 -47.07 -80.44 26.19
CA ILE A 154 -48.11 -80.92 27.12
C ILE A 154 -49.02 -81.94 26.42
N GLU A 155 -48.55 -83.19 26.31
CA GLU A 155 -49.23 -84.28 25.59
C GLU A 155 -50.67 -84.57 26.08
N ASN A 156 -50.99 -84.30 27.35
CA ASN A 156 -52.31 -84.57 27.95
C ASN A 156 -53.26 -83.34 27.92
N SER A 157 -53.05 -82.37 27.03
CA SER A 157 -53.78 -81.09 26.98
C SER A 157 -55.31 -81.22 27.02
N ALA A 158 -55.88 -82.19 26.30
CA ALA A 158 -57.33 -82.44 26.28
C ALA A 158 -57.90 -83.00 27.60
N GLU A 159 -57.13 -83.81 28.33
CA GLU A 159 -57.54 -84.31 29.66
C GLU A 159 -57.53 -83.18 30.69
N ILE A 160 -56.57 -82.25 30.58
CA ILE A 160 -56.42 -81.10 31.47
C ILE A 160 -57.62 -80.14 31.31
N LEU A 161 -58.02 -79.82 30.07
CA LEU A 161 -59.19 -78.96 29.83
C LEU A 161 -60.50 -79.59 30.34
N GLN A 162 -60.68 -80.91 30.20
CA GLN A 162 -61.82 -81.61 30.77
C GLN A 162 -61.79 -81.61 32.32
N ALA A 163 -60.63 -81.82 32.94
CA ALA A 163 -60.47 -81.77 34.40
C ALA A 163 -60.77 -80.39 34.98
N LEU A 164 -60.48 -79.33 34.22
CA LEU A 164 -60.85 -77.93 34.52
C LEU A 164 -62.34 -77.61 34.29
N ASN A 165 -63.15 -78.59 33.86
CA ASN A 165 -64.58 -78.49 33.53
C ASN A 165 -64.93 -77.64 32.29
N PHE A 166 -64.03 -77.51 31.32
CA PHE A 166 -64.34 -76.87 30.03
C PHE A 166 -64.90 -77.87 29.01
N SER A 167 -65.85 -77.40 28.18
CA SER A 167 -66.42 -78.15 27.06
C SER A 167 -65.48 -78.12 25.85
N LEU A 168 -65.05 -79.30 25.35
CA LEU A 168 -64.18 -79.39 24.17
C LEU A 168 -64.87 -79.04 22.83
N ASN A 169 -66.15 -78.63 22.85
CA ASN A 169 -66.99 -78.44 21.67
C ASN A 169 -67.49 -76.99 21.48
N GLU A 170 -67.05 -76.05 22.33
CA GLU A 170 -67.48 -74.64 22.33
C GLU A 170 -66.26 -73.71 22.44
N LYS A 171 -66.40 -72.42 22.11
CA LYS A 171 -65.29 -71.46 22.27
C LYS A 171 -64.92 -71.27 23.74
N LEU A 172 -63.62 -71.36 24.04
CA LEU A 172 -63.09 -71.18 25.40
C LEU A 172 -62.96 -69.69 25.72
N SER A 173 -63.55 -69.26 26.83
CA SER A 173 -63.26 -67.95 27.43
C SER A 173 -61.82 -67.95 27.94
N LEU A 174 -60.97 -67.13 27.35
CA LEU A 174 -59.56 -67.04 27.74
C LEU A 174 -59.39 -66.44 29.14
N SER A 175 -60.29 -65.56 29.56
CA SER A 175 -60.35 -65.07 30.94
C SER A 175 -60.73 -66.15 31.94
N ASP A 176 -61.69 -67.03 31.61
CA ASP A 176 -62.12 -68.08 32.53
C ASP A 176 -61.14 -69.25 32.54
N LEU A 177 -60.52 -69.61 31.40
CA LEU A 177 -59.44 -70.60 31.34
C LEU A 177 -58.20 -70.12 32.12
N THR A 178 -57.81 -68.85 31.93
CA THR A 178 -56.78 -68.19 32.74
C THR A 178 -57.13 -68.28 34.22
N MET A 179 -58.34 -67.90 34.60
CA MET A 179 -58.79 -67.92 36.00
C MET A 179 -58.87 -69.34 36.57
N ALA A 180 -59.25 -70.34 35.78
CA ALA A 180 -59.28 -71.75 36.19
C ALA A 180 -57.87 -72.31 36.41
N LEU A 181 -56.90 -71.95 35.55
CA LEU A 181 -55.50 -72.33 35.71
C LEU A 181 -54.83 -71.58 36.87
N GLU A 182 -55.11 -70.28 37.05
CA GLU A 182 -54.69 -69.54 38.25
C GLU A 182 -55.33 -70.15 39.52
N ASN A 183 -56.60 -70.55 39.47
CA ASN A 183 -57.28 -71.23 40.58
C ASN A 183 -56.66 -72.60 40.88
N GLU A 184 -56.40 -73.46 39.89
CA GLU A 184 -55.73 -74.73 40.15
C GLU A 184 -54.30 -74.53 40.66
N LEU A 185 -53.52 -73.57 40.15
CA LEU A 185 -52.20 -73.28 40.73
C LEU A 185 -52.29 -72.79 42.19
N LEU A 186 -53.35 -72.06 42.56
CA LEU A 186 -53.65 -71.63 43.93
C LEU A 186 -54.24 -72.74 44.82
N VAL A 187 -54.93 -73.74 44.23
CA VAL A 187 -55.54 -74.89 44.91
C VAL A 187 -54.53 -76.03 45.09
N THR A 188 -53.52 -76.14 44.22
CA THR A 188 -52.40 -77.06 44.43
C THR A 188 -51.72 -76.75 45.76
N LYS A 189 -51.69 -77.73 46.67
CA LYS A 189 -51.06 -77.57 47.99
C LYS A 189 -49.52 -77.55 47.93
N ASN A 190 -48.95 -77.38 46.73
CA ASN A 190 -47.52 -77.31 46.50
C ASN A 190 -47.04 -75.86 46.57
N GLY A 191 -46.74 -75.41 47.79
CA GLY A 191 -46.28 -74.03 48.06
C GLY A 191 -45.02 -73.62 47.28
N ILE A 192 -44.27 -74.55 46.68
CA ILE A 192 -43.12 -74.24 45.82
C ILE A 192 -43.59 -73.58 44.52
N HIS A 193 -44.63 -74.11 43.86
CA HIS A 193 -45.18 -73.52 42.64
C HIS A 193 -45.88 -72.19 42.91
N GLN A 194 -46.61 -72.10 44.03
CA GLN A 194 -47.25 -70.86 44.45
C GLN A 194 -46.21 -69.76 44.76
N ALA A 195 -45.09 -70.10 45.41
CA ALA A 195 -43.98 -69.19 45.64
C ALA A 195 -43.27 -68.79 44.33
N ALA A 196 -43.00 -69.74 43.43
CA ALA A 196 -42.38 -69.46 42.13
C ALA A 196 -43.23 -68.51 41.28
N LEU A 197 -44.54 -68.77 41.14
CA LEU A 197 -45.46 -67.86 40.45
C LEU A 197 -45.52 -66.49 41.13
N ALA A 198 -45.57 -66.44 42.47
CA ALA A 198 -45.59 -65.16 43.19
C ALA A 198 -44.30 -64.34 42.96
N SER A 199 -43.14 -65.00 42.90
CA SER A 199 -41.85 -64.38 42.56
C SER A 199 -41.82 -63.88 41.12
N PHE A 200 -42.17 -64.70 40.12
CA PHE A 200 -42.22 -64.24 38.71
C PHE A 200 -43.24 -63.11 38.51
N LYS A 201 -44.42 -63.20 39.14
CA LYS A 201 -45.41 -62.11 39.17
C LYS A 201 -44.88 -60.86 39.88
N ALA A 202 -43.91 -60.95 40.79
CA ALA A 202 -43.30 -59.78 41.42
C ALA A 202 -42.21 -59.17 40.52
N GLU A 203 -41.36 -60.03 39.93
CA GLU A 203 -40.23 -59.65 39.08
C GLU A 203 -40.68 -58.92 37.82
N ILE A 204 -41.65 -59.47 37.08
CA ILE A 204 -42.20 -58.85 35.86
C ILE A 204 -42.74 -57.43 36.16
N ARG A 205 -43.37 -57.23 37.34
CA ARG A 205 -43.85 -55.89 37.75
C ARG A 205 -42.71 -54.95 38.12
N TYR A 206 -41.64 -55.44 38.74
CA TYR A 206 -40.46 -54.64 39.05
C TYR A 206 -39.72 -54.19 37.77
N LEU A 207 -39.51 -55.11 36.82
CA LEU A 207 -38.87 -54.83 35.54
C LEU A 207 -39.67 -53.82 34.70
N LEU A 208 -40.99 -53.97 34.61
CA LEU A 208 -41.85 -52.99 33.93
C LEU A 208 -41.77 -51.60 34.59
N GLU A 209 -41.82 -51.53 35.93
CA GLU A 209 -41.71 -50.24 36.64
C GLU A 209 -40.32 -49.61 36.49
N GLN A 210 -39.25 -50.42 36.29
CA GLN A 210 -37.93 -49.90 35.96
C GLN A 210 -37.89 -49.34 34.54
N VAL A 211 -38.40 -50.05 33.53
CA VAL A 211 -38.50 -49.54 32.15
C VAL A 211 -39.26 -48.20 32.10
N ASP A 212 -40.36 -48.08 32.85
CA ASP A 212 -41.11 -46.83 32.97
C ASP A 212 -40.32 -45.70 33.66
N ARG A 213 -39.31 -45.99 34.50
CA ARG A 213 -38.40 -44.98 35.06
C ARG A 213 -37.35 -44.57 34.03
N GLU A 214 -36.66 -45.55 33.43
CA GLU A 214 -35.64 -45.32 32.38
C GLU A 214 -36.21 -44.50 31.21
N LEU A 215 -37.45 -44.77 30.79
CA LEU A 215 -38.13 -43.99 29.74
C LEU A 215 -38.35 -42.52 30.15
N ARG A 216 -38.74 -42.25 31.41
CA ARG A 216 -38.95 -40.88 31.92
C ARG A 216 -37.64 -40.13 32.15
N GLU A 217 -36.59 -40.81 32.60
CA GLU A 217 -35.25 -40.21 32.72
C GLU A 217 -34.63 -39.94 31.35
N LYS A 218 -34.75 -40.88 30.40
CA LYS A 218 -34.37 -40.68 29.00
C LYS A 218 -35.10 -39.50 28.36
N GLU A 219 -36.40 -39.33 28.63
CA GLU A 219 -37.16 -38.20 28.09
C GLU A 219 -36.78 -36.86 28.73
N LYS A 220 -36.53 -36.85 30.05
CA LYS A 220 -35.95 -35.67 30.71
C LYS A 220 -34.59 -35.31 30.12
N ILE A 221 -33.69 -36.30 29.96
CA ILE A 221 -32.37 -36.12 29.37
C ILE A 221 -32.48 -35.60 27.92
N ARG A 222 -33.45 -36.08 27.12
CA ARG A 222 -33.73 -35.51 25.79
C ARG A 222 -34.19 -34.06 25.85
N SER A 223 -35.09 -33.71 26.77
CA SER A 223 -35.54 -32.32 26.96
C SER A 223 -34.42 -31.39 27.45
N ASP A 224 -33.55 -31.86 28.35
CA ASP A 224 -32.43 -31.09 28.87
C ASP A 224 -31.28 -30.98 27.84
N LEU A 225 -31.06 -32.01 27.00
CA LEU A 225 -30.20 -31.95 25.82
C LEU A 225 -30.73 -30.93 24.79
N GLU A 226 -32.02 -30.97 24.45
CA GLU A 226 -32.64 -30.04 23.50
C GLU A 226 -32.50 -28.58 23.97
N LYS A 227 -32.62 -28.32 25.28
CA LYS A 227 -32.34 -27.00 25.88
C LYS A 227 -30.87 -26.60 25.75
N ALA A 228 -29.95 -27.52 26.04
CA ALA A 228 -28.52 -27.28 25.91
C ALA A 228 -28.08 -27.05 24.46
N GLU A 229 -28.70 -27.75 23.50
CA GLU A 229 -28.48 -27.54 22.06
C GLU A 229 -29.04 -26.19 21.60
N LYS A 230 -30.24 -25.80 22.05
CA LYS A 230 -30.79 -24.45 21.79
C LYS A 230 -29.88 -23.35 22.36
N GLN A 231 -29.43 -23.48 23.61
CA GLN A 231 -28.47 -22.55 24.22
C GLN A 231 -27.13 -22.51 23.47
N LYS A 232 -26.61 -23.66 23.03
CA LYS A 232 -25.41 -23.75 22.19
C LYS A 232 -25.61 -23.01 20.85
N THR A 233 -26.76 -23.16 20.20
CA THR A 233 -27.06 -22.43 18.95
C THR A 233 -27.20 -20.92 19.17
N GLN A 234 -27.82 -20.50 20.29
CA GLN A 234 -27.94 -19.09 20.66
C GLN A 234 -26.57 -18.46 20.92
N LEU A 235 -25.71 -19.13 21.70
CA LEU A 235 -24.33 -18.70 21.94
C LEU A 235 -23.49 -18.68 20.64
N ALA A 236 -23.75 -19.58 19.68
CA ALA A 236 -23.11 -19.52 18.38
C ALA A 236 -23.56 -18.25 17.61
N THR A 237 -24.87 -18.00 17.50
CA THR A 237 -25.37 -16.79 16.83
C THR A 237 -24.94 -15.50 17.50
N GLU A 238 -24.93 -15.43 18.84
CA GLU A 238 -24.41 -14.27 19.58
C GLU A 238 -22.92 -14.03 19.30
N VAL A 239 -22.12 -15.11 19.21
CA VAL A 239 -20.70 -15.04 18.86
C VAL A 239 -20.50 -14.60 17.40
N ASP A 240 -21.29 -15.10 16.46
CA ASP A 240 -21.21 -14.74 15.04
C ASP A 240 -21.67 -13.29 14.80
N GLU A 241 -22.72 -12.83 15.50
CA GLU A 241 -23.15 -11.43 15.52
C GLU A 241 -22.08 -10.51 16.14
N HIS A 242 -21.44 -10.92 17.24
CA HIS A 242 -20.34 -10.16 17.83
C HIS A 242 -19.11 -10.09 16.91
N HIS A 243 -18.72 -11.17 16.24
CA HIS A 243 -17.64 -11.13 15.24
C HIS A 243 -18.02 -10.21 14.08
N SER A 244 -19.24 -10.33 13.53
CA SER A 244 -19.74 -9.45 12.46
C SER A 244 -19.72 -7.97 12.86
N ALA A 245 -20.07 -7.64 14.10
CA ALA A 245 -20.02 -6.28 14.63
C ALA A 245 -18.58 -5.77 14.82
N ILE A 246 -17.66 -6.62 15.30
CA ILE A 246 -16.23 -6.30 15.44
C ILE A 246 -15.59 -6.10 14.06
N GLU A 247 -15.88 -6.96 13.09
CA GLU A 247 -15.42 -6.83 11.71
C GLU A 247 -15.97 -5.56 11.05
N HIS A 248 -17.25 -5.24 11.23
CA HIS A 248 -17.81 -4.00 10.71
C HIS A 248 -17.16 -2.76 11.35
N MET A 249 -16.91 -2.78 12.67
CA MET A 249 -16.21 -1.70 13.37
C MET A 249 -14.76 -1.54 12.89
N ASN A 250 -14.03 -2.65 12.72
CA ASN A 250 -12.66 -2.65 12.21
C ASN A 250 -12.60 -2.16 10.76
N ASN A 251 -13.52 -2.60 9.89
CA ASN A 251 -13.64 -2.10 8.51
C ASN A 251 -13.95 -0.60 8.47
N LEU A 252 -14.80 -0.08 9.36
CA LEU A 252 -15.06 1.36 9.47
C LEU A 252 -13.82 2.13 9.95
N ASN A 253 -13.05 1.58 10.90
CA ASN A 253 -11.84 2.22 11.41
C ASN A 253 -10.69 2.19 10.39
N LEU A 254 -10.54 1.10 9.63
CA LEU A 254 -9.62 1.02 8.49
C LEU A 254 -9.99 2.06 7.42
N ARG A 255 -11.27 2.13 7.01
CA ARG A 255 -11.73 3.14 6.02
C ARG A 255 -11.53 4.58 6.49
N LYS A 256 -11.69 4.87 7.79
CA LYS A 256 -11.37 6.20 8.36
C LYS A 256 -9.87 6.47 8.32
N LEU A 257 -9.04 5.51 8.72
CA LEU A 257 -7.59 5.65 8.73
C LEU A 257 -7.04 5.86 7.31
N GLU A 258 -7.53 5.07 6.34
CA GLU A 258 -7.24 5.29 4.91
C GLU A 258 -7.72 6.67 4.42
N GLN A 259 -8.92 7.11 4.83
CA GLN A 259 -9.45 8.42 4.46
C GLN A 259 -8.54 9.54 4.98
N GLU A 260 -8.18 9.49 6.26
CA GLU A 260 -7.22 10.41 6.86
C GLU A 260 -5.85 10.37 6.17
N HIS A 261 -5.33 9.20 5.80
CA HIS A 261 -4.07 9.09 5.05
C HIS A 261 -4.20 9.66 3.63
N ARG A 262 -5.32 9.41 2.94
CA ARG A 262 -5.61 9.99 1.60
C ARG A 262 -5.75 11.50 1.68
N GLU A 263 -6.35 12.04 2.73
CA GLU A 263 -6.45 13.49 3.00
C GLU A 263 -5.09 14.11 3.34
N LYS A 264 -4.29 13.48 4.22
CA LYS A 264 -2.92 13.93 4.56
C LYS A 264 -2.01 13.91 3.32
N LEU A 265 -2.11 12.88 2.48
CA LEU A 265 -1.39 12.82 1.19
C LEU A 265 -1.88 13.87 0.19
N ALA A 266 -3.18 14.17 0.14
CA ALA A 266 -3.73 15.23 -0.71
C ALA A 266 -3.28 16.62 -0.24
N ALA A 267 -3.21 16.86 1.07
CA ALA A 267 -2.69 18.10 1.65
C ALA A 267 -1.21 18.31 1.30
N VAL A 268 -0.36 17.31 1.56
CA VAL A 268 1.09 17.35 1.22
C VAL A 268 1.30 17.52 -0.29
N ARG A 269 0.51 16.86 -1.14
CA ARG A 269 0.54 17.09 -2.60
C ARG A 269 0.15 18.52 -2.97
N SER A 270 -0.86 19.10 -2.32
CA SER A 270 -1.30 20.48 -2.55
C SER A 270 -0.26 21.51 -2.07
N GLU A 271 0.46 21.23 -0.99
CA GLU A 271 1.58 22.06 -0.53
C GLU A 271 2.76 21.97 -1.49
N LEU A 272 3.15 20.75 -1.90
CA LEU A 272 4.21 20.55 -2.89
C LEU A 272 3.91 21.23 -4.24
N THR A 273 2.66 21.20 -4.72
CA THR A 273 2.30 21.96 -5.93
C THR A 273 2.44 23.46 -5.73
N LYS A 274 2.08 24.01 -4.56
CA LYS A 274 2.25 25.46 -4.29
C LYS A 274 3.73 25.85 -4.17
N GLU A 275 4.57 25.01 -3.58
CA GLU A 275 6.02 25.25 -3.54
C GLU A 275 6.63 25.15 -4.94
N MET A 276 6.17 24.21 -5.78
CA MET A 276 6.58 24.10 -7.18
C MET A 276 6.14 25.32 -8.00
N ASP A 277 4.87 25.74 -7.89
CA ASP A 277 4.33 26.93 -8.56
C ASP A 277 5.09 28.20 -8.13
N LEU A 278 5.39 28.34 -6.83
CA LEU A 278 6.15 29.46 -6.29
C LEU A 278 7.61 29.47 -6.78
N MET A 279 8.30 28.32 -6.79
CA MET A 279 9.64 28.22 -7.37
C MET A 279 9.63 28.47 -8.88
N GLN A 280 8.60 28.03 -9.60
CA GLN A 280 8.45 28.30 -11.02
C GLN A 280 8.16 29.77 -11.30
N GLN A 281 7.39 30.46 -10.46
CA GLN A 281 7.18 31.90 -10.53
C GLN A 281 8.49 32.67 -10.21
N GLN A 282 9.22 32.28 -9.16
CA GLN A 282 10.50 32.90 -8.81
C GLN A 282 11.55 32.71 -9.92
N ALA A 283 11.64 31.50 -10.49
CA ALA A 283 12.48 31.21 -11.65
C ALA A 283 11.93 31.81 -12.97
N GLY A 284 10.71 32.37 -12.98
CA GLY A 284 10.19 33.23 -14.04
C GLY A 284 10.73 34.65 -13.89
N LEU A 285 10.51 35.26 -12.72
CA LEU A 285 11.00 36.60 -12.38
C LEU A 285 12.52 36.74 -12.56
N GLN A 286 13.31 35.74 -12.10
CA GLN A 286 14.76 35.74 -12.30
C GLN A 286 15.19 35.62 -13.77
N ARG A 287 14.35 35.05 -14.65
CA ARG A 287 14.59 35.05 -16.10
C ARG A 287 14.21 36.39 -16.72
N GLU A 288 13.10 36.99 -16.31
CA GLU A 288 12.70 38.35 -16.74
C GLU A 288 13.75 39.41 -16.34
N GLU A 289 14.33 39.30 -15.12
CA GLU A 289 15.44 40.14 -14.66
C GLU A 289 16.70 39.96 -15.52
N LEU A 290 17.13 38.71 -15.76
CA LEU A 290 18.31 38.41 -16.59
C LEU A 290 18.10 38.77 -18.07
N GLU A 291 16.89 38.60 -18.61
CA GLU A 291 16.56 39.02 -19.98
C GLU A 291 16.57 40.54 -20.11
N ALA A 292 16.14 41.29 -19.08
CA ALA A 292 16.24 42.75 -19.04
C ALA A 292 17.70 43.25 -18.93
N GLU A 293 18.55 42.58 -18.13
CA GLU A 293 20.00 42.88 -18.11
C GLU A 293 20.66 42.57 -19.46
N VAL A 294 20.27 41.46 -20.11
CA VAL A 294 20.77 41.08 -21.44
C VAL A 294 20.29 42.04 -22.54
N GLU A 295 19.05 42.52 -22.51
CA GLU A 295 18.59 43.60 -23.41
C GLU A 295 19.42 44.87 -23.21
N LYS A 296 19.59 45.32 -21.97
CA LYS A 296 20.39 46.51 -21.67
C LYS A 296 21.85 46.36 -22.15
N ILE A 297 22.46 45.19 -21.97
CA ILE A 297 23.82 44.92 -22.47
C ILE A 297 23.88 44.99 -24.00
N LYS A 298 22.83 44.60 -24.73
CA LYS A 298 22.75 44.82 -26.20
C LYS A 298 22.59 46.29 -26.56
N GLU A 299 21.83 47.07 -25.78
CA GLU A 299 21.71 48.52 -25.98
C GLU A 299 23.08 49.19 -25.80
N ASP A 300 23.79 48.87 -24.71
CA ASP A 300 25.15 49.35 -24.44
C ASP A 300 26.15 48.88 -25.53
N GLU A 301 26.08 47.63 -26.00
CA GLU A 301 26.91 47.11 -27.10
C GLU A 301 26.62 47.81 -28.45
N CYS A 302 25.36 48.12 -28.74
CA CYS A 302 24.97 48.90 -29.91
C CYS A 302 25.48 50.34 -29.83
N PHE A 303 25.32 51.00 -28.68
CA PHE A 303 25.85 52.35 -28.45
C PHE A 303 27.38 52.40 -28.61
N LEU A 304 28.10 51.42 -28.06
CA LEU A 304 29.55 51.33 -28.21
C LEU A 304 29.98 51.02 -29.66
N ARG A 305 29.24 50.19 -30.40
CA ARG A 305 29.47 49.97 -31.83
C ARG A 305 29.25 51.22 -32.67
N ASP A 306 28.20 52.00 -32.40
CA ASP A 306 27.95 53.25 -33.12
C ASP A 306 28.99 54.32 -32.77
N HIS A 307 29.40 54.45 -31.50
CA HIS A 307 30.49 55.34 -31.13
C HIS A 307 31.81 54.94 -31.80
N LEU A 308 32.15 53.65 -31.82
CA LEU A 308 33.33 53.14 -32.52
C LEU A 308 33.25 53.40 -34.04
N SER A 309 32.07 53.23 -34.64
CA SER A 309 31.79 53.56 -36.04
C SER A 309 32.00 55.05 -36.36
N ILE A 310 31.65 55.95 -35.43
CA ILE A 310 31.92 57.39 -35.52
C ILE A 310 33.43 57.66 -35.38
N SER A 311 34.10 57.12 -34.36
CA SER A 311 35.55 57.30 -34.16
C SER A 311 36.39 56.76 -35.33
N VAL A 312 35.99 55.65 -35.96
CA VAL A 312 36.66 55.12 -37.16
C VAL A 312 36.44 55.99 -38.40
N LYS A 313 35.28 56.64 -38.54
CA LYS A 313 35.05 57.62 -39.61
C LYS A 313 35.90 58.88 -39.40
N GLU A 314 36.03 59.35 -38.17
CA GLU A 314 36.86 60.51 -37.84
C GLU A 314 38.36 60.21 -38.01
N ASN A 315 38.84 59.05 -37.58
CA ASN A 315 40.22 58.63 -37.89
C ASN A 315 40.48 58.61 -39.40
N ARG A 316 39.56 58.08 -40.23
CA ARG A 316 39.70 58.13 -41.70
C ARG A 316 39.67 59.54 -42.27
N ARG A 317 38.97 60.48 -41.62
CA ARG A 317 38.96 61.91 -41.98
C ARG A 317 40.34 62.51 -41.70
N LEU A 318 40.88 62.27 -40.52
CA LEU A 318 42.20 62.73 -40.08
C LEU A 318 43.35 62.06 -40.86
N GLU A 319 43.25 60.78 -41.20
CA GLU A 319 44.18 60.06 -42.08
C GLU A 319 44.23 60.72 -43.48
N MET A 320 43.08 61.12 -44.03
CA MET A 320 42.99 61.81 -45.32
C MET A 320 43.54 63.24 -45.25
N GLU A 321 43.27 63.98 -44.17
CA GLU A 321 43.84 65.32 -43.93
C GLU A 321 45.36 65.26 -43.73
N LEU A 322 45.86 64.24 -43.04
CA LEU A 322 47.29 63.97 -42.93
C LEU A 322 47.90 63.66 -44.30
N LEU A 323 47.25 62.82 -45.12
CA LEU A 323 47.75 62.49 -46.46
C LEU A 323 47.80 63.73 -47.37
N ASP A 324 46.72 64.52 -47.45
CA ASP A 324 46.67 65.78 -48.19
C ASP A 324 47.68 66.82 -47.68
N SER A 325 47.93 66.88 -46.36
CA SER A 325 49.03 67.69 -45.80
C SER A 325 50.42 67.15 -46.14
N THR A 326 50.56 65.83 -46.35
CA THR A 326 51.82 65.19 -46.74
C THR A 326 52.11 65.44 -48.21
N ASP A 327 51.11 65.30 -49.09
CA ASP A 327 51.22 65.63 -50.51
C ASP A 327 51.63 67.11 -50.69
N LYS A 328 51.02 68.03 -49.93
CA LYS A 328 51.39 69.46 -49.91
C LYS A 328 52.82 69.69 -49.39
N LEU A 329 53.26 68.90 -48.41
CA LEU A 329 54.64 68.94 -47.93
C LEU A 329 55.61 68.42 -48.99
N GLU A 330 55.29 67.36 -49.73
CA GLU A 330 56.09 66.89 -50.86
C GLU A 330 56.13 67.91 -52.01
N GLU A 331 55.01 68.56 -52.35
CA GLU A 331 55.00 69.66 -53.32
C GLU A 331 55.91 70.82 -52.88
N ALA A 332 55.85 71.21 -51.60
CA ALA A 332 56.73 72.23 -51.02
C ALA A 332 58.20 71.78 -51.04
N GLN A 333 58.48 70.51 -50.71
CA GLN A 333 59.83 69.93 -50.75
C GLN A 333 60.38 69.91 -52.18
N ILE A 334 59.55 69.59 -53.18
CA ILE A 334 59.88 69.64 -54.61
C ILE A 334 60.13 71.10 -55.06
N GLN A 335 59.36 72.07 -54.55
CA GLN A 335 59.63 73.50 -54.80
C GLN A 335 60.97 73.93 -54.18
N ILE A 336 61.26 73.52 -52.94
CA ILE A 336 62.55 73.75 -52.28
C ILE A 336 63.70 73.12 -53.08
N SER A 337 63.58 71.88 -53.56
CA SER A 337 64.60 71.24 -54.39
C SER A 337 64.79 71.92 -55.74
N LYS A 338 63.73 72.45 -56.37
CA LYS A 338 63.84 73.29 -57.58
C LYS A 338 64.58 74.61 -57.30
N LEU A 339 64.28 75.26 -56.17
CA LEU A 339 64.96 76.48 -55.74
C LEU A 339 66.43 76.23 -55.39
N GLN A 340 66.74 75.15 -54.66
CA GLN A 340 68.10 74.69 -54.38
C GLN A 340 68.88 74.42 -55.68
N SER A 341 68.31 73.65 -56.61
CA SER A 341 68.94 73.42 -57.91
C SER A 341 69.14 74.72 -58.70
N SER A 342 68.22 75.68 -58.62
CA SER A 342 68.40 77.00 -59.25
C SER A 342 69.55 77.80 -58.59
N LEU A 343 69.69 77.72 -57.26
CA LEU A 343 70.79 78.33 -56.51
C LEU A 343 72.13 77.67 -56.85
N ASP A 344 72.20 76.34 -56.89
CA ASP A 344 73.39 75.58 -57.28
C ASP A 344 73.81 75.89 -58.72
N ASN A 345 72.86 76.00 -59.64
CA ASN A 345 73.11 76.42 -61.01
C ASN A 345 73.63 77.86 -61.08
N ILE A 346 73.07 78.80 -60.30
CA ILE A 346 73.58 80.17 -60.20
C ILE A 346 75.00 80.20 -59.59
N ILE A 347 75.28 79.37 -58.58
CA ILE A 347 76.63 79.24 -58.01
C ILE A 347 77.60 78.72 -59.07
N LYS A 348 77.23 77.69 -59.84
CA LYS A 348 78.04 77.15 -60.95
C LYS A 348 78.23 78.16 -62.10
N GLU A 349 77.21 78.94 -62.46
CA GLU A 349 77.37 80.00 -63.48
C GLU A 349 78.25 81.16 -62.98
N ARG A 350 78.19 81.50 -61.69
CA ARG A 350 78.94 82.63 -61.10
C ARG A 350 80.39 82.29 -60.76
N PHE A 351 80.68 81.04 -60.39
CA PHE A 351 81.97 80.64 -59.83
C PHE A 351 82.60 79.42 -60.54
N GLY A 352 81.89 78.76 -61.46
CA GLY A 352 82.30 77.52 -62.09
C GLY A 352 82.05 76.28 -61.21
N ASP A 353 82.53 75.12 -61.66
CA ASP A 353 82.69 73.95 -60.80
C ASP A 353 83.84 74.20 -59.81
N LEU A 354 83.55 74.96 -58.74
CA LEU A 354 84.45 75.11 -57.60
C LEU A 354 84.65 73.76 -56.92
N ASP A 355 85.77 73.12 -57.22
CA ASP A 355 86.24 71.96 -56.46
C ASP A 355 86.47 72.40 -55.00
N LEU A 356 85.67 71.86 -54.08
CA LEU A 356 85.62 72.29 -52.67
C LEU A 356 86.90 71.98 -51.89
N GLY A 357 87.84 71.22 -52.49
CA GLY A 357 89.20 71.01 -51.99
C GLY A 357 90.27 71.96 -52.56
N SER A 358 89.89 72.94 -53.40
CA SER A 358 90.86 73.82 -54.07
C SER A 358 91.61 74.73 -53.08
N ALA A 359 92.95 74.67 -53.12
CA ALA A 359 93.80 75.36 -52.14
C ALA A 359 93.68 76.90 -52.16
N ASP A 360 93.26 77.47 -53.29
CA ASP A 360 92.98 78.91 -53.40
C ASP A 360 91.82 79.35 -52.51
N LEU A 361 90.85 78.48 -52.23
CA LEU A 361 89.71 78.78 -51.36
C LEU A 361 90.14 78.83 -49.89
N PHE A 362 91.04 77.93 -49.46
CA PHE A 362 91.70 78.01 -48.15
C PHE A 362 92.60 79.25 -48.04
N LEU A 363 93.36 79.60 -49.09
CA LEU A 363 94.16 80.84 -49.10
C LEU A 363 93.27 82.09 -49.05
N GLN A 364 92.09 82.05 -49.67
CA GLN A 364 91.09 83.11 -49.58
C GLN A 364 90.43 83.18 -48.20
N GLU A 365 90.10 82.04 -47.58
CA GLU A 365 89.59 81.99 -46.21
C GLU A 365 90.63 82.52 -45.21
N GLU A 366 91.88 82.05 -45.26
CA GLU A 366 92.98 82.52 -44.43
C GLU A 366 93.20 84.04 -44.60
N ARG A 367 93.08 84.55 -45.82
CA ARG A 367 93.18 85.98 -46.13
C ARG A 367 91.98 86.79 -45.61
N ILE A 368 90.76 86.23 -45.66
CA ILE A 368 89.55 86.83 -45.07
C ILE A 368 89.65 86.81 -43.54
N LYS A 369 90.21 85.75 -42.95
CA LYS A 369 90.44 85.55 -41.51
C LYS A 369 91.50 86.51 -40.98
N GLN A 370 92.60 86.71 -41.72
CA GLN A 370 93.58 87.76 -41.47
C GLN A 370 92.95 89.16 -41.59
N LEU A 371 92.23 89.45 -42.69
CA LEU A 371 91.55 90.73 -42.90
C LEU A 371 90.56 91.02 -41.76
N ARG A 372 89.72 90.04 -41.40
CA ARG A 372 88.80 90.12 -40.26
C ARG A 372 89.54 90.34 -38.95
N SER A 373 90.65 89.64 -38.68
CA SER A 373 91.45 89.89 -37.47
C SER A 373 92.04 91.30 -37.43
N SER A 374 92.41 91.87 -38.58
CA SER A 374 92.89 93.25 -38.68
C SER A 374 91.78 94.29 -38.53
N TYR A 375 90.57 93.99 -39.01
CA TYR A 375 89.37 94.79 -38.75
C TYR A 375 88.90 94.68 -37.30
N GLU A 376 88.94 93.51 -36.68
CA GLU A 376 88.65 93.34 -35.25
C GLU A 376 89.69 94.06 -34.38
N ALA A 377 90.97 94.09 -34.79
CA ALA A 377 91.99 94.90 -34.14
C ALA A 377 91.72 96.41 -34.31
N GLN A 378 91.38 96.88 -35.52
CA GLN A 378 90.99 98.28 -35.76
C GLN A 378 89.69 98.65 -35.02
N CYS A 379 88.72 97.75 -34.90
CA CYS A 379 87.51 97.96 -34.13
C CYS A 379 87.82 98.02 -32.62
N ARG A 380 88.77 97.25 -32.11
CA ARG A 380 89.26 97.40 -30.72
C ARG A 380 90.02 98.71 -30.53
N GLU A 381 90.94 99.07 -31.43
CA GLU A 381 91.65 100.35 -31.36
C GLU A 381 90.69 101.55 -31.45
N LEU A 382 89.64 101.46 -32.27
CA LEU A 382 88.54 102.44 -32.31
C LEU A 382 87.66 102.39 -31.06
N GLN A 383 87.44 101.22 -30.46
CA GLN A 383 86.70 101.07 -29.19
C GLN A 383 87.50 101.70 -28.04
N ASP A 384 88.77 101.34 -27.87
CA ASP A 384 89.71 101.92 -26.91
C ASP A 384 89.79 103.44 -27.09
N ARG A 385 89.81 103.93 -28.35
CA ARG A 385 89.81 105.36 -28.66
C ARG A 385 88.47 106.04 -28.40
N ILE A 386 87.34 105.34 -28.58
CA ILE A 386 86.01 105.81 -28.22
C ILE A 386 85.86 105.85 -26.70
N ASP A 387 86.43 104.91 -25.96
CA ASP A 387 86.38 104.82 -24.50
C ASP A 387 87.32 105.86 -23.86
N GLU A 388 88.49 106.11 -24.47
CA GLU A 388 89.40 107.23 -24.15
C GLU A 388 88.71 108.58 -24.39
N LEU A 389 88.09 108.79 -25.56
CA LEU A 389 87.29 109.98 -25.85
C LEU A 389 86.02 110.09 -24.99
N GLN A 390 85.44 108.99 -24.54
CA GLN A 390 84.33 108.99 -23.57
C GLN A 390 84.81 109.32 -22.16
N SER A 391 86.02 108.93 -21.77
CA SER A 391 86.66 109.36 -20.53
C SER A 391 86.92 110.88 -20.56
N GLU A 392 87.55 111.39 -21.63
CA GLU A 392 87.72 112.84 -21.84
C GLU A 392 86.36 113.56 -21.84
N LEU A 393 85.36 113.04 -22.56
CA LEU A 393 84.02 113.61 -22.56
C LEU A 393 83.34 113.54 -21.19
N GLN A 394 83.56 112.51 -20.37
CA GLN A 394 83.01 112.43 -19.01
C GLN A 394 83.67 113.46 -18.08
N GLU A 395 84.97 113.71 -18.21
CA GLU A 395 85.63 114.83 -17.53
C GLU A 395 85.04 116.19 -17.97
N PHE A 396 84.76 116.39 -19.27
CA PHE A 396 84.10 117.60 -19.76
C PHE A 396 82.61 117.72 -19.35
N HIS A 397 81.86 116.62 -19.26
CA HIS A 397 80.47 116.63 -18.78
C HIS A 397 80.36 117.00 -17.30
N GLY A 398 81.44 116.88 -16.52
CA GLY A 398 81.51 117.39 -15.15
C GLY A 398 81.41 118.92 -15.00
N LEU A 399 81.48 119.68 -16.10
CA LEU A 399 81.54 121.15 -16.10
C LEU A 399 80.40 121.87 -16.87
N GLY A 400 79.47 121.14 -17.49
CA GLY A 400 78.34 121.69 -18.26
C GLY A 400 77.00 121.76 -17.50
N ARG A 401 76.13 122.74 -17.81
CA ARG A 401 74.84 122.96 -17.10
C ARG A 401 73.75 123.51 -18.05
N VAL A 402 72.46 123.22 -17.75
CA VAL A 402 71.21 123.96 -18.10
C VAL A 402 70.34 123.49 -19.31
N LEU A 403 69.10 123.03 -18.98
CA LEU A 403 67.79 123.04 -19.71
C LEU A 403 67.46 122.20 -20.99
N GLN A 404 66.15 121.88 -21.12
CA GLN A 404 65.40 121.41 -22.32
C GLN A 404 64.64 122.59 -23.02
N PRO A 405 63.61 122.45 -23.91
CA PRO A 405 63.06 121.34 -24.76
C PRO A 405 62.76 121.70 -26.25
N GLY A 406 62.19 120.80 -27.11
CA GLY A 406 61.61 121.22 -28.42
C GLY A 406 61.10 120.22 -29.50
N GLN A 407 59.78 119.95 -29.50
CA GLN A 407 58.79 119.76 -30.62
C GLN A 407 59.07 119.22 -32.07
N LYS A 408 58.20 118.26 -32.49
CA LYS A 408 57.39 118.13 -33.76
C LYS A 408 57.98 117.81 -35.17
N SER A 409 57.23 116.96 -35.91
CA SER A 409 56.73 117.23 -37.30
C SER A 409 55.47 116.37 -37.62
N LEU A 410 54.83 116.54 -38.81
CA LEU A 410 53.51 116.01 -39.22
C LEU A 410 53.46 115.63 -40.74
N CYS A 411 52.27 115.21 -41.25
CA CYS A 411 51.81 115.22 -42.66
C CYS A 411 52.37 114.12 -43.61
N GLU A 412 51.75 113.63 -44.71
CA GLU A 412 50.38 113.59 -45.31
C GLU A 412 50.43 112.64 -46.57
N GLU A 413 49.46 112.36 -47.48
CA GLU A 413 48.12 112.89 -47.87
C GLU A 413 47.28 111.83 -48.68
N LEU A 414 45.98 112.10 -48.94
CA LEU A 414 45.13 111.70 -50.11
C LEU A 414 44.71 110.25 -50.51
N GLU A 415 43.53 109.84 -50.04
CA GLU A 415 42.25 109.68 -50.80
C GLU A 415 42.06 109.08 -52.24
N THR A 416 41.12 108.10 -52.30
CA THR A 416 39.95 107.93 -53.26
C THR A 416 39.93 106.95 -54.47
N LYS A 417 38.75 106.30 -54.56
CA LYS A 417 37.96 105.77 -55.73
C LYS A 417 38.00 104.26 -56.09
N SER A 418 36.78 103.75 -56.28
CA SER A 418 36.32 102.46 -56.82
C SER A 418 36.40 102.42 -58.37
N PRO A 419 35.95 101.36 -59.12
CA PRO A 419 35.26 100.12 -58.70
C PRO A 419 35.70 98.81 -59.40
N GLY A 420 35.08 97.68 -59.04
CA GLY A 420 34.65 96.68 -60.05
C GLY A 420 35.16 95.23 -59.96
N MET A 421 34.44 94.40 -59.18
CA MET A 421 34.08 92.98 -59.44
C MET A 421 35.13 91.86 -59.67
N GLU A 422 34.84 90.76 -58.96
CA GLU A 422 35.07 89.33 -59.28
C GLU A 422 36.41 88.62 -58.99
N SER A 423 36.28 87.58 -58.15
CA SER A 423 37.03 86.31 -58.12
C SER A 423 38.41 86.25 -57.44
N ASP A 424 38.35 85.95 -56.14
CA ASP A 424 39.11 84.90 -55.43
C ASP A 424 40.67 84.93 -55.41
N PRO A 425 41.27 85.36 -54.29
CA PRO A 425 42.68 85.16 -53.99
C PRO A 425 42.91 84.14 -52.85
N GLY A 426 43.51 83.01 -53.18
CA GLY A 426 44.17 82.17 -52.17
C GLY A 426 45.50 82.78 -51.71
N ILE A 427 45.77 82.71 -50.40
CA ILE A 427 47.09 82.89 -49.75
C ILE A 427 47.69 84.31 -49.88
N GLY A 428 47.64 85.10 -48.79
CA GLY A 428 48.41 86.33 -48.66
C GLY A 428 47.99 87.19 -47.46
N SER A 429 48.83 87.24 -46.43
CA SER A 429 48.66 88.05 -45.21
C SER A 429 48.59 89.56 -45.49
N GLU A 430 47.53 90.24 -45.04
CA GLU A 430 47.64 91.57 -44.39
C GLU A 430 46.34 92.00 -43.66
N ASP A 431 46.45 92.97 -42.75
CA ASP A 431 45.36 93.48 -41.90
C ASP A 431 44.35 94.34 -42.66
N VAL A 432 43.05 93.98 -42.60
CA VAL A 432 41.94 94.92 -42.87
C VAL A 432 40.81 94.72 -41.84
N GLN A 433 40.25 95.86 -41.42
CA GLN A 433 39.24 95.96 -40.35
C GLN A 433 37.95 95.19 -40.63
N THR A 434 37.40 94.57 -39.58
CA THR A 434 35.99 94.15 -39.54
C THR A 434 35.04 95.34 -39.62
N PHE A 435 33.82 95.12 -40.12
CA PHE A 435 32.78 96.13 -40.25
C PHE A 435 32.51 96.88 -38.94
N SER A 436 32.39 98.20 -39.04
CA SER A 436 31.95 99.05 -37.92
C SER A 436 30.54 98.67 -37.48
N MET A 437 30.42 98.00 -36.34
CA MET A 437 29.20 98.09 -35.53
C MET A 437 29.06 99.54 -35.03
N SER A 438 27.89 99.92 -34.49
CA SER A 438 27.84 101.19 -33.77
C SER A 438 28.74 101.11 -32.54
N LEU A 439 29.43 102.20 -32.20
CA LEU A 439 30.30 102.26 -31.01
C LEU A 439 29.56 101.83 -29.73
N GLU A 440 28.25 102.05 -29.67
CA GLU A 440 27.36 101.59 -28.60
C GLU A 440 27.16 100.06 -28.57
N ALA A 441 26.99 99.41 -29.72
CA ALA A 441 26.89 97.96 -29.82
C ALA A 441 28.25 97.27 -29.62
N GLU A 442 29.32 97.92 -30.08
CA GLU A 442 30.70 97.47 -29.87
C GLU A 442 31.11 97.60 -28.41
N MET A 443 30.84 98.74 -27.76
CA MET A 443 31.00 98.89 -26.31
C MET A 443 30.12 97.91 -25.52
N MET A 444 28.87 97.66 -25.92
CA MET A 444 28.03 96.69 -25.20
C MET A 444 28.55 95.26 -25.34
N LEU A 445 29.03 94.85 -26.53
CA LEU A 445 29.61 93.52 -26.73
C LEU A 445 30.98 93.38 -26.07
N GLU A 446 31.80 94.42 -26.06
CA GLU A 446 33.08 94.42 -25.33
C GLU A 446 32.85 94.42 -23.82
N GLN A 447 31.85 95.17 -23.32
CA GLN A 447 31.46 95.18 -21.91
C GLN A 447 30.78 93.86 -21.48
N LEU A 448 30.06 93.17 -22.36
CA LEU A 448 29.56 91.81 -22.13
C LEU A 448 30.68 90.75 -22.16
N LYS A 449 31.67 90.87 -23.06
CA LYS A 449 32.89 90.05 -23.01
C LYS A 449 33.67 90.30 -21.73
N GLU A 450 33.85 91.57 -21.32
CA GLU A 450 34.59 91.95 -20.13
C GLU A 450 33.88 91.46 -18.86
N GLN A 451 32.53 91.55 -18.81
CA GLN A 451 31.72 90.91 -17.78
C GLN A 451 31.89 89.38 -17.79
N HIS A 452 31.78 88.72 -18.93
CA HIS A 452 31.85 87.26 -18.98
C HIS A 452 33.28 86.72 -18.75
N LEU A 453 34.31 87.48 -19.13
CA LEU A 453 35.69 87.24 -18.75
C LEU A 453 35.87 87.42 -17.25
N GLN A 454 35.32 88.48 -16.64
CA GLN A 454 35.35 88.69 -15.20
C GLN A 454 34.61 87.58 -14.43
N GLU A 455 33.47 87.10 -14.93
CA GLU A 455 32.73 85.95 -14.38
C GLU A 455 33.54 84.65 -14.48
N MET A 456 34.15 84.36 -15.63
CA MET A 456 35.02 83.19 -15.84
C MET A 456 36.29 83.25 -15.00
N GLU A 457 36.86 84.44 -14.85
CA GLU A 457 38.03 84.75 -14.03
C GLU A 457 37.69 84.60 -12.53
N ASP A 458 36.53 85.06 -12.08
CA ASP A 458 36.09 84.92 -10.68
C ASP A 458 35.58 83.50 -10.37
N LEU A 459 35.03 82.77 -11.35
CA LEU A 459 34.77 81.33 -11.26
C LEU A 459 36.08 80.53 -11.20
N ARG A 460 37.08 80.86 -12.01
CA ARG A 460 38.44 80.30 -11.88
C ARG A 460 39.01 80.55 -10.50
N LYS A 461 38.98 81.80 -10.01
CA LYS A 461 39.44 82.15 -8.66
C LYS A 461 38.65 81.45 -7.55
N GLN A 462 37.37 81.12 -7.76
CA GLN A 462 36.59 80.30 -6.82
C GLN A 462 37.02 78.83 -6.86
N LEU A 463 37.23 78.27 -8.05
CA LEU A 463 37.70 76.90 -8.24
C LEU A 463 39.11 76.71 -7.67
N GLU A 464 40.04 77.62 -7.98
CA GLU A 464 41.41 77.64 -7.46
C GLU A 464 41.44 77.81 -5.93
N ARG A 465 40.54 78.62 -5.35
CA ARG A 465 40.36 78.68 -3.89
C ARG A 465 39.87 77.35 -3.32
N LYS A 466 38.89 76.70 -3.95
CA LYS A 466 38.38 75.40 -3.47
C LYS A 466 39.41 74.28 -3.62
N ILE A 467 40.16 74.25 -4.71
CA ILE A 467 41.30 73.35 -4.91
C ILE A 467 42.35 73.62 -3.82
N SER A 468 42.74 74.88 -3.59
CA SER A 468 43.68 75.26 -2.52
C SER A 468 43.18 74.91 -1.11
N GLU A 469 41.87 74.96 -0.85
CA GLU A 469 41.27 74.52 0.42
C GLU A 469 41.32 72.99 0.59
N PHE A 470 41.06 72.22 -0.47
CA PHE A 470 41.19 70.76 -0.46
C PHE A 470 42.65 70.31 -0.37
N ASP A 471 43.56 70.92 -1.12
CA ASP A 471 44.99 70.66 -1.05
C ASP A 471 45.53 70.99 0.36
N GLN A 472 45.13 72.11 0.96
CA GLN A 472 45.46 72.40 2.36
C GLN A 472 44.83 71.41 3.35
N MET A 473 43.68 70.80 3.06
CA MET A 473 43.09 69.77 3.92
C MET A 473 43.84 68.45 3.79
N VAL A 474 44.21 68.04 2.58
CA VAL A 474 45.01 66.85 2.29
C VAL A 474 46.42 66.99 2.87
N GLU A 475 47.07 68.14 2.71
CA GLU A 475 48.40 68.39 3.29
C GLU A 475 48.34 68.50 4.83
N LYS A 476 47.26 69.00 5.44
CA LYS A 476 47.07 68.91 6.91
C LYS A 476 46.86 67.47 7.39
N GLN A 477 46.15 66.63 6.62
CA GLN A 477 45.99 65.20 6.91
C GLN A 477 47.31 64.43 6.71
N ARG A 478 48.10 64.74 5.68
CA ARG A 478 49.46 64.22 5.49
C ARG A 478 50.39 64.64 6.63
N ALA A 479 50.47 65.93 6.93
CA ALA A 479 51.31 66.45 8.00
C ALA A 479 50.99 65.80 9.36
N THR A 480 49.71 65.71 9.75
CA THR A 480 49.33 65.05 11.03
C THR A 480 49.57 63.54 11.03
N HIS A 481 49.42 62.85 9.89
CA HIS A 481 49.76 61.43 9.75
C HIS A 481 51.28 61.18 9.75
N ASP A 482 52.07 62.05 9.14
CA ASP A 482 53.52 61.94 9.10
C ASP A 482 54.16 62.42 10.42
N GLU A 483 53.54 63.35 11.16
CA GLU A 483 53.83 63.63 12.57
C GLU A 483 53.55 62.40 13.46
N GLN A 484 52.42 61.71 13.26
CA GLN A 484 52.10 60.47 13.99
C GLN A 484 53.13 59.36 13.68
N LYS A 485 53.53 59.19 12.41
CA LYS A 485 54.63 58.28 12.04
C LYS A 485 55.95 58.69 12.66
N ALA A 486 56.28 59.99 12.65
CA ALA A 486 57.53 60.49 13.23
C ALA A 486 57.56 60.30 14.76
N ALA A 487 56.44 60.49 15.44
CA ALA A 487 56.30 60.21 16.88
C ALA A 487 56.44 58.71 17.17
N LEU A 488 55.80 57.83 16.39
CA LEU A 488 55.96 56.38 16.50
C LEU A 488 57.41 55.94 16.20
N ALA A 489 58.04 56.48 15.16
CA ALA A 489 59.43 56.19 14.82
C ALA A 489 60.39 56.67 15.92
N LEU A 490 60.16 57.85 16.50
CA LEU A 490 60.93 58.38 17.61
C LEU A 490 60.76 57.53 18.88
N GLN A 491 59.54 57.04 19.16
CA GLN A 491 59.32 56.11 20.28
C GLN A 491 60.10 54.80 20.07
N HIS A 492 59.97 54.15 18.92
CA HIS A 492 60.74 52.94 18.61
C HIS A 492 62.26 53.20 18.66
N GLN A 493 62.72 54.37 18.21
CA GLN A 493 64.13 54.76 18.30
C GLN A 493 64.59 54.96 19.75
N GLN A 494 63.75 55.54 20.62
CA GLN A 494 64.03 55.69 22.05
C GLN A 494 64.05 54.34 22.77
N GLU A 495 63.13 53.43 22.47
CA GLU A 495 63.11 52.07 23.02
C GLU A 495 64.35 51.27 22.56
N VAL A 496 64.70 51.33 21.27
CA VAL A 496 65.93 50.72 20.73
C VAL A 496 67.18 51.37 21.31
N GLN A 497 67.18 52.68 21.58
CA GLN A 497 68.31 53.35 22.22
C GLN A 497 68.45 52.96 23.70
N ALA A 498 67.35 52.86 24.46
CA ALA A 498 67.39 52.41 25.84
C ALA A 498 67.92 50.97 25.96
N LEU A 499 67.48 50.07 25.06
CA LEU A 499 68.01 48.70 24.95
C LEU A 499 69.49 48.67 24.55
N ARG A 500 69.92 49.52 23.60
CA ARG A 500 71.33 49.67 23.24
C ARG A 500 72.16 50.12 24.43
N GLU A 501 71.72 51.14 25.16
CA GLU A 501 72.40 51.61 26.35
C GLU A 501 72.46 50.56 27.45
N GLU A 502 71.47 49.66 27.58
CA GLU A 502 71.61 48.49 28.46
C GLU A 502 72.67 47.51 27.97
N THR A 503 72.70 47.17 26.67
CA THR A 503 73.78 46.32 26.13
C THR A 503 75.16 46.99 26.25
N ASP A 504 75.26 48.30 26.10
CA ASP A 504 76.50 49.05 26.26
C ASP A 504 76.93 49.09 27.74
N ARG A 505 75.98 49.25 28.68
CA ARG A 505 76.25 49.11 30.13
C ARG A 505 76.77 47.71 30.47
N PHE A 506 76.22 46.64 29.88
CA PHE A 506 76.75 45.29 30.05
C PHE A 506 78.11 45.09 29.35
N GLN A 507 78.35 45.68 28.18
CA GLN A 507 79.65 45.62 27.50
C GLN A 507 80.74 46.35 28.28
N VAL A 508 80.47 47.56 28.81
CA VAL A 508 81.44 48.31 29.62
C VAL A 508 81.79 47.56 30.90
N GLN A 509 80.82 46.96 31.60
CA GLN A 509 81.11 46.08 32.74
C GLN A 509 81.97 44.86 32.35
N THR A 510 81.74 44.29 31.16
CA THR A 510 82.56 43.19 30.64
C THR A 510 83.98 43.65 30.29
N GLN A 511 84.13 44.83 29.69
CA GLN A 511 85.42 45.41 29.30
C GLN A 511 86.23 45.87 30.51
N GLU A 512 85.62 46.46 31.55
CA GLU A 512 86.33 46.80 32.79
C GLU A 512 86.96 45.56 33.46
N LEU A 513 86.27 44.43 33.43
CA LEU A 513 86.79 43.15 33.94
C LEU A 513 87.95 42.60 33.08
N GLN A 514 87.99 42.92 31.78
CA GLN A 514 89.11 42.57 30.90
C GLN A 514 90.30 43.53 31.03
N SER A 515 90.08 44.85 31.11
CA SER A 515 91.14 45.85 31.23
C SER A 515 91.94 45.70 32.52
N ARG A 516 91.26 45.45 33.66
CA ARG A 516 91.93 45.12 34.94
C ARG A 516 92.78 43.85 34.88
N LEU A 517 92.54 42.99 33.88
CA LEU A 517 93.33 41.79 33.58
C LEU A 517 94.53 42.09 32.67
N GLN A 518 94.46 43.13 31.82
CA GLN A 518 95.54 43.54 30.93
C GLN A 518 96.53 44.54 31.54
N GLU A 519 96.07 45.47 32.40
CA GLU A 519 96.95 46.43 33.08
C GLU A 519 98.03 45.71 33.91
N ALA A 520 97.62 44.65 34.63
CA ALA A 520 98.50 43.76 35.39
C ALA A 520 99.55 42.99 34.53
N HIS A 521 99.40 42.99 33.20
CA HIS A 521 100.38 42.44 32.27
C HIS A 521 101.30 43.52 31.63
N GLN A 522 100.82 44.76 31.42
CA GLN A 522 101.55 45.78 30.67
C GLN A 522 102.55 46.61 31.50
N GLU A 523 102.33 46.78 32.81
CA GLU A 523 103.35 47.39 33.70
C GLU A 523 104.69 46.64 33.68
N ARG A 524 104.67 45.37 33.25
CA ARG A 524 105.82 44.46 33.23
C ARG A 524 106.75 44.65 32.02
N THR A 525 106.37 45.42 31.00
CA THR A 525 107.14 45.54 29.74
C THR A 525 107.70 46.94 29.46
N GLN A 526 107.07 48.01 29.95
CA GLN A 526 107.43 49.40 29.57
C GLN A 526 108.71 49.96 30.23
N ALA A 527 109.51 49.12 30.88
CA ALA A 527 110.76 49.51 31.53
C ALA A 527 111.99 49.53 30.59
N GLU A 528 111.91 48.88 29.43
CA GLU A 528 113.11 48.46 28.69
C GLU A 528 113.53 49.41 27.54
N GLU A 529 112.61 50.19 26.96
CA GLU A 529 112.82 50.84 25.64
C GLU A 529 113.29 52.32 25.66
N ARG A 530 113.43 52.95 26.83
CA ARG A 530 113.69 54.41 26.94
C ARG A 530 115.16 54.85 26.71
N LYS A 531 115.87 54.33 25.70
CA LYS A 531 117.34 54.50 25.61
C LYS A 531 118.00 54.88 24.28
N GLU A 532 117.34 54.81 23.13
CA GLU A 532 118.05 54.78 21.83
C GLU A 532 117.73 55.96 20.90
N LEU A 533 117.72 57.21 21.41
CA LEU A 533 117.28 58.39 20.64
C LEU A 533 118.15 59.66 20.79
N GLU A 534 119.49 59.56 20.86
CA GLU A 534 120.37 60.74 20.99
C GLU A 534 121.20 61.09 19.73
N ASP A 535 122.00 60.17 19.18
CA ASP A 535 123.14 60.55 18.33
C ASP A 535 122.84 60.82 16.84
N LEU A 536 122.29 62.01 16.58
CA LEU A 536 122.11 62.59 15.23
C LEU A 536 123.42 62.90 14.48
N GLN A 537 124.58 62.40 14.95
CA GLN A 537 125.86 62.44 14.23
C GLN A 537 125.83 61.61 12.94
N GLU A 538 124.87 60.68 12.87
CA GLU A 538 124.59 59.79 11.73
C GLU A 538 124.39 60.53 10.40
N VAL A 539 123.99 61.81 10.41
CA VAL A 539 123.60 62.59 9.21
C VAL A 539 124.70 62.71 8.14
N LYS A 540 125.98 62.50 8.48
CA LYS A 540 127.06 62.39 7.50
C LYS A 540 127.27 60.97 6.95
N ARG A 541 126.92 59.93 7.71
CA ARG A 541 126.78 58.54 7.20
C ARG A 541 125.55 58.44 6.28
N LEU A 542 124.46 59.14 6.61
CA LEU A 542 123.22 59.17 5.83
C LEU A 542 123.38 59.56 4.35
N ARG A 543 124.43 60.30 3.95
CA ARG A 543 124.67 60.60 2.52
C ARG A 543 125.27 59.45 1.72
N GLN A 544 126.00 58.54 2.36
CA GLN A 544 126.50 57.32 1.72
C GLN A 544 125.45 56.20 1.85
N GLN A 545 124.79 56.12 3.00
CA GLN A 545 123.60 55.29 3.17
C GLN A 545 122.43 55.71 2.29
N LEU A 546 122.33 56.95 1.77
CA LEU A 546 121.23 57.32 0.87
C LEU A 546 121.19 56.46 -0.40
N LEU A 547 122.36 56.03 -0.91
CA LEU A 547 122.41 55.08 -2.02
C LEU A 547 121.99 53.68 -1.58
N GLU A 548 122.47 53.23 -0.41
CA GLU A 548 122.14 51.92 0.15
C GLU A 548 120.65 51.82 0.53
N THR A 549 120.05 52.89 1.05
CA THR A 549 118.62 52.99 1.37
C THR A 549 117.78 53.19 0.13
N HIS A 550 118.27 53.77 -0.97
CA HIS A 550 117.56 53.69 -2.25
C HIS A 550 117.52 52.25 -2.78
N THR A 551 118.63 51.49 -2.70
CA THR A 551 118.59 50.05 -3.04
C THR A 551 117.76 49.22 -2.06
N HIS A 552 117.72 49.59 -0.78
CA HIS A 552 116.89 48.91 0.23
C HIS A 552 115.41 49.29 0.13
N SER A 553 115.08 50.53 -0.24
CA SER A 553 113.71 50.99 -0.52
C SER A 553 113.16 50.21 -1.71
N ALA A 554 113.90 50.14 -2.82
CA ALA A 554 113.49 49.33 -3.97
C ALA A 554 113.27 47.84 -3.60
N HIS A 555 114.13 47.25 -2.76
CA HIS A 555 113.93 45.87 -2.27
C HIS A 555 112.75 45.75 -1.28
N LEU A 556 112.45 46.77 -0.48
CA LEU A 556 111.29 46.77 0.42
C LEU A 556 109.98 47.03 -0.34
N GLU A 557 110.00 47.85 -1.38
CA GLU A 557 108.90 48.08 -2.33
C GLU A 557 108.62 46.81 -3.14
N GLU A 558 109.66 46.16 -3.67
CA GLU A 558 109.55 44.84 -4.32
C GLU A 558 109.01 43.79 -3.35
N ARG A 559 109.47 43.77 -2.09
CA ARG A 559 108.99 42.80 -1.09
C ARG A 559 107.56 43.09 -0.61
N LEU A 560 107.19 44.36 -0.42
CA LEU A 560 105.82 44.77 -0.15
C LEU A 560 104.92 44.35 -1.31
N LYS A 561 105.33 44.65 -2.55
CA LYS A 561 104.60 44.20 -3.74
C LYS A 561 104.45 42.68 -3.78
N THR A 562 105.49 41.88 -3.49
CA THR A 562 105.33 40.42 -3.43
C THR A 562 104.39 39.95 -2.31
N LEU A 563 104.22 40.73 -1.24
CA LEU A 563 103.26 40.42 -0.16
C LEU A 563 101.84 40.87 -0.53
N GLU A 564 101.70 41.99 -1.24
CA GLU A 564 100.43 42.46 -1.82
C GLU A 564 99.95 41.48 -2.91
N ASP A 565 100.83 41.10 -3.86
CA ASP A 565 100.58 40.08 -4.88
C ASP A 565 100.20 38.73 -4.23
N GLN A 566 100.85 38.32 -3.13
CA GLN A 566 100.50 37.10 -2.37
C GLN A 566 99.18 37.22 -1.62
N GLN A 567 98.88 38.39 -1.04
CA GLN A 567 97.62 38.63 -0.34
C GLN A 567 96.46 38.67 -1.33
N GLU A 568 96.62 39.34 -2.48
CA GLU A 568 95.64 39.37 -3.56
C GLU A 568 95.41 37.97 -4.14
N GLN A 569 96.47 37.20 -4.43
CA GLN A 569 96.35 35.79 -4.81
C GLN A 569 95.62 34.95 -3.75
N SER A 570 95.90 35.14 -2.46
CA SER A 570 95.20 34.40 -1.39
C SER A 570 93.71 34.77 -1.30
N MET A 571 93.37 36.03 -1.55
CA MET A 571 91.99 36.51 -1.57
C MET A 571 91.24 36.08 -2.84
N GLU A 572 91.94 35.98 -3.97
CA GLU A 572 91.39 35.52 -5.25
C GLU A 572 91.19 33.99 -5.26
N GLU A 573 92.12 33.23 -4.68
CA GLU A 573 91.98 31.80 -4.42
C GLU A 573 90.81 31.51 -3.46
N LEU A 574 90.66 32.30 -2.39
CA LEU A 574 89.51 32.19 -1.47
C LEU A 574 88.19 32.56 -2.16
N ARG A 575 88.16 33.62 -2.98
CA ARG A 575 86.99 33.97 -3.82
C ARG A 575 86.65 32.86 -4.80
N ARG A 576 87.64 32.22 -5.43
CA ARG A 576 87.47 31.07 -6.33
C ARG A 576 86.84 29.88 -5.60
N GLN A 577 87.34 29.55 -4.42
CA GLN A 577 86.79 28.49 -3.57
C GLN A 577 85.34 28.80 -3.15
N HIS A 578 85.03 30.03 -2.73
CA HIS A 578 83.67 30.45 -2.42
C HIS A 578 82.73 30.36 -3.65
N ALA A 579 83.20 30.73 -4.84
CA ALA A 579 82.46 30.63 -6.10
C ALA A 579 82.34 29.19 -6.64
N GLU A 580 83.07 28.23 -6.08
CA GLU A 580 82.94 26.79 -6.34
C GLU A 580 82.05 26.11 -5.28
N GLU A 581 82.06 26.60 -4.04
CA GLU A 581 81.13 26.19 -2.97
C GLU A 581 79.69 26.62 -3.29
N ILE A 582 79.48 27.89 -3.68
CA ILE A 582 78.16 28.42 -4.08
C ILE A 582 77.60 27.62 -5.25
N ARG A 583 78.41 27.38 -6.30
CA ARG A 583 77.97 26.63 -7.48
C ARG A 583 77.58 25.20 -7.16
N ARG A 584 78.31 24.53 -6.26
CA ARG A 584 77.95 23.18 -5.80
C ARG A 584 76.61 23.18 -5.05
N LEU A 585 76.39 24.16 -4.18
CA LEU A 585 75.10 24.31 -3.47
C LEU A 585 73.95 24.66 -4.43
N GLU A 586 74.22 25.45 -5.49
CA GLU A 586 73.25 25.70 -6.57
C GLU A 586 72.94 24.41 -7.36
N GLU A 587 73.95 23.62 -7.72
CA GLU A 587 73.81 22.32 -8.39
C GLU A 587 73.03 21.31 -7.52
N GLU A 588 73.38 21.17 -6.23
CA GLU A 588 72.65 20.35 -5.25
C GLU A 588 71.20 20.82 -5.05
N HIS A 589 70.96 22.14 -4.99
CA HIS A 589 69.60 22.69 -4.90
C HIS A 589 68.78 22.46 -6.18
N VAL A 590 69.39 22.47 -7.36
CA VAL A 590 68.72 22.10 -8.62
C VAL A 590 68.38 20.62 -8.63
N GLU A 591 69.30 19.72 -8.26
CA GLU A 591 69.06 18.27 -8.22
C GLU A 591 67.91 17.92 -7.24
N ILE A 592 67.90 18.49 -6.03
CA ILE A 592 66.82 18.31 -5.04
C ILE A 592 65.49 18.93 -5.51
N CYS A 593 65.52 19.96 -6.37
CA CYS A 593 64.31 20.48 -7.03
C CYS A 593 63.81 19.53 -8.12
N GLU A 594 64.70 18.95 -8.93
CA GLU A 594 64.33 17.95 -9.94
C GLU A 594 63.83 16.65 -9.33
N ASP A 595 64.41 16.19 -8.22
CA ASP A 595 63.94 15.02 -7.46
C ASP A 595 62.48 15.21 -7.03
N ARG A 596 62.18 16.32 -6.35
CA ARG A 596 60.80 16.65 -5.93
C ARG A 596 59.87 16.81 -7.13
N LEU A 597 60.33 17.42 -8.23
CA LEU A 597 59.54 17.52 -9.45
C LEU A 597 59.28 16.15 -10.10
N ARG A 598 60.20 15.19 -9.96
CA ARG A 598 60.03 13.80 -10.42
C ARG A 598 59.09 13.01 -9.50
N GLU A 599 59.15 13.20 -8.18
CA GLU A 599 58.19 12.61 -7.24
C GLU A 599 56.76 13.11 -7.46
N GLU A 600 56.55 14.42 -7.57
CA GLU A 600 55.20 14.97 -7.82
C GLU A 600 54.64 14.52 -9.18
N ARG A 601 55.49 14.42 -10.22
CA ARG A 601 55.08 13.83 -11.51
C ARG A 601 54.67 12.37 -11.36
N GLN A 602 55.32 11.57 -10.52
CA GLN A 602 54.93 10.18 -10.26
C GLN A 602 53.63 10.10 -9.45
N LYS A 603 53.42 10.97 -8.45
CA LYS A 603 52.15 11.06 -7.70
C LYS A 603 50.98 11.40 -8.63
N VAL A 604 51.10 12.46 -9.42
CA VAL A 604 50.07 12.88 -10.38
C VAL A 604 49.83 11.82 -11.46
N GLN A 605 50.86 11.08 -11.91
CA GLN A 605 50.67 9.93 -12.81
C GLN A 605 49.94 8.77 -12.14
N GLY A 606 50.21 8.48 -10.85
CA GLY A 606 49.49 7.47 -10.08
C GLY A 606 48.02 7.83 -9.85
N GLU A 607 47.75 9.05 -9.37
CA GLU A 607 46.40 9.57 -9.17
C GLU A 607 45.61 9.60 -10.49
N LYS A 608 46.25 10.02 -11.60
CA LYS A 608 45.65 9.96 -12.93
C LYS A 608 45.32 8.53 -13.35
N ALA A 609 46.23 7.57 -13.17
CA ALA A 609 45.98 6.17 -13.51
C ALA A 609 44.87 5.56 -12.64
N GLU A 610 44.75 5.96 -11.38
CA GLU A 610 43.62 5.59 -10.52
C GLU A 610 42.30 6.22 -10.99
N LEU A 611 42.29 7.49 -11.39
CA LEU A 611 41.10 8.16 -11.92
C LEU A 611 40.68 7.59 -13.28
N GLU A 612 41.63 7.28 -14.16
CA GLU A 612 41.39 6.55 -15.43
C GLU A 612 40.79 5.17 -15.17
N LYS A 613 41.31 4.44 -14.19
CA LYS A 613 40.78 3.14 -13.78
C LYS A 613 39.36 3.26 -13.21
N ARG A 614 39.12 4.18 -12.27
CA ARG A 614 37.79 4.41 -11.67
C ARG A 614 36.78 4.78 -12.74
N LEU A 615 37.08 5.73 -13.62
CA LEU A 615 36.21 6.11 -14.74
C LEU A 615 35.91 4.93 -15.68
N LEU A 616 36.86 4.02 -15.90
CA LEU A 616 36.64 2.80 -16.69
C LEU A 616 35.78 1.76 -15.95
N GLU A 617 35.91 1.66 -14.61
CA GLU A 617 35.08 0.80 -13.76
C GLU A 617 33.64 1.35 -13.63
N ASP A 618 33.48 2.66 -13.49
CA ASP A 618 32.21 3.39 -13.52
C ASP A 618 31.51 3.20 -14.87
N TYR A 619 32.18 3.48 -15.99
CA TYR A 619 31.64 3.22 -17.33
C TYR A 619 31.28 1.74 -17.56
N GLN A 620 32.08 0.80 -17.02
CA GLN A 620 31.74 -0.63 -17.09
C GLN A 620 30.54 -1.02 -16.22
N THR A 621 30.30 -0.35 -15.09
CA THR A 621 29.14 -0.63 -14.24
C THR A 621 27.88 0.03 -14.79
N GLU A 622 27.94 1.28 -15.24
CA GLU A 622 26.85 1.94 -15.98
C GLU A 622 26.44 1.12 -17.21
N LYS A 623 27.41 0.68 -18.02
CA LYS A 623 27.14 -0.19 -19.16
C LYS A 623 26.47 -1.51 -18.74
N LYS A 624 26.89 -2.16 -17.65
CA LYS A 624 26.25 -3.39 -17.15
C LYS A 624 24.83 -3.12 -16.67
N LEU A 625 24.58 -2.01 -15.98
CA LEU A 625 23.25 -1.60 -15.52
C LEU A 625 22.32 -1.28 -16.70
N LEU A 626 22.81 -0.61 -17.74
CA LEU A 626 22.06 -0.37 -18.97
C LEU A 626 21.76 -1.66 -19.74
N GLN A 627 22.71 -2.61 -19.80
CA GLN A 627 22.47 -3.93 -20.39
C GLN A 627 21.46 -4.74 -19.58
N GLN A 628 21.56 -4.75 -18.25
CA GLN A 628 20.59 -5.40 -17.35
C GLN A 628 19.20 -4.79 -17.48
N SER A 629 19.08 -3.45 -17.53
CA SER A 629 17.82 -2.76 -17.76
C SER A 629 17.20 -3.12 -19.11
N GLN A 630 18.01 -3.22 -20.19
CA GLN A 630 17.52 -3.66 -21.51
C GLN A 630 17.12 -5.15 -21.52
N GLU A 631 17.86 -6.02 -20.84
CA GLU A 631 17.50 -7.43 -20.67
C GLU A 631 16.21 -7.60 -19.85
N GLU A 632 16.01 -6.79 -18.81
CA GLU A 632 14.78 -6.75 -18.00
C GLU A 632 13.59 -6.17 -18.78
N GLU A 633 13.74 -5.09 -19.55
CA GLU A 633 12.70 -4.58 -20.44
C GLU A 633 12.29 -5.60 -21.51
N LEU A 634 13.27 -6.28 -22.13
CA LEU A 634 13.01 -7.33 -23.10
C LEU A 634 12.33 -8.55 -22.46
N LYS A 635 12.71 -8.90 -21.23
CA LYS A 635 12.08 -9.97 -20.45
C LYS A 635 10.64 -9.62 -20.08
N ILE A 636 10.38 -8.41 -19.59
CA ILE A 636 9.03 -7.91 -19.28
C ILE A 636 8.16 -7.93 -20.53
N ARG A 637 8.65 -7.41 -21.67
CA ARG A 637 7.92 -7.50 -22.95
C ARG A 637 7.69 -8.93 -23.41
N GLY A 638 8.65 -9.83 -23.18
CA GLY A 638 8.52 -11.26 -23.44
C GLY A 638 7.42 -11.91 -22.59
N GLU A 639 7.39 -11.61 -21.30
CA GLU A 639 6.39 -12.07 -20.33
C GLU A 639 4.99 -11.46 -20.63
N GLU A 640 4.91 -10.20 -21.04
CA GLU A 640 3.67 -9.55 -21.52
C GLU A 640 3.12 -10.19 -22.80
N VAL A 641 3.97 -10.43 -23.80
CA VAL A 641 3.57 -11.09 -25.05
C VAL A 641 3.17 -12.54 -24.78
N LYS A 642 3.91 -13.26 -23.92
CA LYS A 642 3.59 -14.62 -23.49
C LYS A 642 2.23 -14.67 -22.78
N ARG A 643 2.02 -13.84 -21.76
CA ARG A 643 0.72 -13.70 -21.06
C ARG A 643 -0.41 -13.39 -22.04
N ARG A 644 -0.21 -12.46 -22.98
CA ARG A 644 -1.23 -12.09 -23.99
C ARG A 644 -1.49 -13.20 -25.03
N CYS A 645 -0.57 -14.13 -25.21
CA CYS A 645 -0.80 -15.36 -25.98
C CYS A 645 -1.50 -16.42 -25.13
N GLU A 646 -1.16 -16.58 -23.86
CA GLU A 646 -1.81 -17.48 -22.91
C GLU A 646 -3.28 -17.08 -22.69
N GLU A 647 -3.56 -15.80 -22.43
CA GLU A 647 -4.92 -15.23 -22.36
C GLU A 647 -5.75 -15.55 -23.60
N LYS A 648 -5.18 -15.38 -24.81
CA LYS A 648 -5.88 -15.72 -26.07
C LYS A 648 -6.09 -17.22 -26.26
N CYS A 649 -5.14 -18.05 -25.82
CA CYS A 649 -5.31 -19.49 -25.83
C CYS A 649 -6.41 -19.92 -24.85
N GLU A 650 -6.47 -19.30 -23.67
CA GLU A 650 -7.53 -19.52 -22.68
C GLU A 650 -8.90 -19.02 -23.20
N GLU A 651 -8.99 -17.83 -23.80
CA GLU A 651 -10.20 -17.33 -24.48
C GLU A 651 -10.68 -18.30 -25.57
N VAL A 652 -9.76 -18.79 -26.42
CA VAL A 652 -10.09 -19.74 -27.48
C VAL A 652 -10.55 -21.08 -26.89
N VAL A 653 -9.84 -21.62 -25.89
CA VAL A 653 -10.20 -22.86 -25.20
C VAL A 653 -11.57 -22.73 -24.51
N GLN A 654 -11.83 -21.65 -23.78
CA GLN A 654 -13.13 -21.35 -23.18
C GLN A 654 -14.24 -21.28 -24.24
N SER A 655 -14.00 -20.56 -25.35
CA SER A 655 -14.98 -20.47 -26.44
C SER A 655 -15.27 -21.81 -27.12
N LEU A 656 -14.33 -22.75 -27.08
CA LEU A 656 -14.44 -24.10 -27.64
C LEU A 656 -15.07 -25.08 -26.64
N THR A 657 -14.73 -25.03 -25.35
CA THR A 657 -15.39 -25.84 -24.32
C THR A 657 -16.84 -25.43 -24.15
N GLU A 658 -17.16 -24.13 -24.18
CA GLU A 658 -18.56 -23.68 -24.22
C GLU A 658 -19.31 -24.17 -25.47
N LYS A 659 -18.68 -24.15 -26.65
CA LYS A 659 -19.30 -24.70 -27.88
C LYS A 659 -19.58 -26.18 -27.71
N TRP A 660 -18.60 -26.95 -27.28
CA TRP A 660 -18.76 -28.38 -27.00
C TRP A 660 -19.82 -28.65 -25.93
N HIS A 661 -19.88 -27.87 -24.85
CA HIS A 661 -20.93 -27.99 -23.83
C HIS A 661 -22.32 -27.64 -24.37
N ARG A 662 -22.45 -26.62 -25.24
CA ARG A 662 -23.71 -26.25 -25.89
C ARG A 662 -24.16 -27.31 -26.91
N GLU A 663 -23.27 -27.75 -27.78
CA GLU A 663 -23.51 -28.82 -28.76
C GLU A 663 -23.85 -30.15 -28.07
N LYS A 664 -23.12 -30.50 -27.00
CA LYS A 664 -23.45 -31.67 -26.17
C LYS A 664 -24.82 -31.52 -25.49
N ALA A 665 -25.12 -30.37 -24.88
CA ALA A 665 -26.42 -30.16 -24.25
C ALA A 665 -27.57 -30.28 -25.26
N GLN A 666 -27.41 -29.76 -26.48
CA GLN A 666 -28.38 -29.91 -27.57
C GLN A 666 -28.52 -31.35 -28.06
N LEU A 667 -27.42 -32.11 -28.12
CA LEU A 667 -27.47 -33.54 -28.44
C LEU A 667 -28.12 -34.36 -27.32
N ASP A 668 -27.80 -34.09 -26.05
CA ASP A 668 -28.42 -34.75 -24.90
C ASP A 668 -29.92 -34.38 -24.82
N GLU A 669 -30.31 -33.13 -25.10
CA GLU A 669 -31.71 -32.67 -25.21
C GLU A 669 -32.45 -33.40 -26.34
N HIS A 670 -31.97 -33.36 -27.58
CA HIS A 670 -32.58 -34.07 -28.70
C HIS A 670 -32.61 -35.60 -28.53
N ASN A 671 -31.60 -36.20 -27.89
CA ASN A 671 -31.63 -37.62 -27.55
C ASN A 671 -32.73 -37.94 -26.52
N ASN A 672 -32.91 -37.09 -25.51
CA ASN A 672 -33.98 -37.25 -24.53
C ASN A 672 -35.37 -37.01 -25.16
N GLU A 673 -35.53 -36.00 -26.03
CA GLU A 673 -36.76 -35.78 -26.81
C GLU A 673 -37.09 -36.98 -27.69
N ALA A 674 -36.11 -37.51 -28.44
CA ALA A 674 -36.30 -38.68 -29.31
C ALA A 674 -36.61 -39.95 -28.51
N LEU A 675 -35.94 -40.17 -27.37
CA LEU A 675 -36.25 -41.28 -26.46
C LEU A 675 -37.64 -41.15 -25.84
N GLN A 676 -38.06 -39.94 -25.46
CA GLN A 676 -39.40 -39.70 -24.94
C GLN A 676 -40.46 -39.96 -26.01
N LEU A 677 -40.29 -39.44 -27.23
CA LEU A 677 -41.20 -39.68 -28.35
C LEU A 677 -41.30 -41.18 -28.69
N LEU A 678 -40.18 -41.91 -28.71
CA LEU A 678 -40.18 -43.36 -28.92
C LEU A 678 -40.87 -44.11 -27.78
N LEU A 679 -40.68 -43.70 -26.52
CA LEU A 679 -41.39 -44.29 -25.37
C LEU A 679 -42.89 -43.99 -25.42
N GLU A 680 -43.30 -42.79 -25.84
CA GLU A 680 -44.71 -42.42 -26.03
C GLU A 680 -45.34 -43.19 -27.21
N GLU A 681 -44.63 -43.38 -28.33
CA GLU A 681 -45.09 -44.21 -29.44
C GLU A 681 -45.18 -45.70 -29.07
N GLU A 682 -44.19 -46.26 -28.37
CA GLU A 682 -44.22 -47.63 -27.84
C GLU A 682 -45.37 -47.82 -26.84
N MET A 683 -45.56 -46.89 -25.90
CA MET A 683 -46.70 -46.91 -24.97
C MET A 683 -48.03 -46.84 -25.71
N LEU A 684 -48.18 -45.95 -26.71
CA LEU A 684 -49.39 -45.84 -27.51
C LEU A 684 -49.63 -47.09 -28.37
N ARG A 685 -48.58 -47.77 -28.86
CA ARG A 685 -48.74 -49.06 -29.55
C ARG A 685 -49.18 -50.15 -28.58
N LEU A 686 -48.55 -50.26 -27.41
CA LEU A 686 -48.92 -51.25 -26.39
C LEU A 686 -50.35 -51.04 -25.87
N VAL A 687 -50.79 -49.80 -25.69
CA VAL A 687 -52.19 -49.47 -25.36
C VAL A 687 -53.15 -49.88 -26.48
N ARG A 688 -52.89 -49.52 -27.74
CA ARG A 688 -53.74 -49.94 -28.87
C ARG A 688 -53.80 -51.46 -29.02
N GLU A 689 -52.65 -52.12 -28.92
CA GLU A 689 -52.56 -53.58 -28.91
C GLU A 689 -53.37 -54.20 -27.77
N GLN A 690 -53.40 -53.58 -26.59
CA GLN A 690 -54.25 -54.03 -25.47
C GLN A 690 -55.72 -53.74 -25.74
N GLU A 691 -56.09 -52.57 -26.26
CA GLU A 691 -57.46 -52.21 -26.63
C GLU A 691 -58.02 -53.16 -27.70
N GLU A 692 -57.21 -53.55 -28.69
CA GLU A 692 -57.56 -54.55 -29.72
C GLU A 692 -57.70 -55.97 -29.13
N LYS A 693 -56.80 -56.37 -28.22
CA LYS A 693 -56.90 -57.66 -27.49
C LYS A 693 -58.15 -57.69 -26.58
N GLU A 694 -58.48 -56.58 -25.92
CA GLU A 694 -59.70 -56.46 -25.12
C GLU A 694 -60.97 -56.40 -25.99
N ALA A 695 -60.94 -55.72 -27.15
CA ALA A 695 -62.05 -55.68 -28.09
C ALA A 695 -62.36 -57.08 -28.65
N THR A 696 -61.34 -57.78 -29.16
CA THR A 696 -61.51 -59.15 -29.68
C THR A 696 -61.90 -60.16 -28.59
N LEU A 697 -61.49 -59.96 -27.33
CA LEU A 697 -61.98 -60.74 -26.19
C LEU A 697 -63.44 -60.40 -25.83
N ARG A 698 -63.87 -59.13 -25.93
CA ARG A 698 -65.27 -58.72 -25.74
C ARG A 698 -66.15 -59.34 -26.83
N GLU A 699 -65.76 -59.23 -28.10
CA GLU A 699 -66.45 -59.87 -29.24
C GLU A 699 -66.57 -61.38 -29.04
N GLN A 700 -65.48 -62.08 -28.67
CA GLN A 700 -65.54 -63.53 -28.37
C GLN A 700 -66.42 -63.90 -27.17
N LEU A 701 -66.54 -63.02 -26.16
CA LEU A 701 -67.44 -63.22 -25.03
C LEU A 701 -68.90 -62.97 -25.42
N GLU A 702 -69.15 -61.95 -26.25
CA GLU A 702 -70.48 -61.65 -26.80
C GLU A 702 -70.94 -62.77 -27.76
N GLU A 703 -70.10 -63.22 -28.70
CA GLU A 703 -70.38 -64.39 -29.55
C GLU A 703 -70.68 -65.64 -28.71
N ARG A 704 -69.83 -65.99 -27.73
CA ARG A 704 -70.08 -67.15 -26.86
C ARG A 704 -71.36 -67.01 -26.05
N HIS A 705 -71.73 -65.80 -25.65
CA HIS A 705 -72.96 -65.53 -24.92
C HIS A 705 -74.19 -65.62 -25.84
N GLU A 706 -74.12 -65.12 -27.08
CA GLU A 706 -75.17 -65.32 -28.10
C GLU A 706 -75.31 -66.79 -28.49
N GLU A 707 -74.22 -67.50 -28.74
CA GLU A 707 -74.24 -68.94 -28.97
C GLU A 707 -74.83 -69.70 -27.77
N ALA A 708 -74.50 -69.32 -26.53
CA ALA A 708 -75.06 -69.91 -25.32
C ALA A 708 -76.58 -69.63 -25.23
N LEU A 709 -77.03 -68.41 -25.51
CA LEU A 709 -78.45 -68.07 -25.58
C LEU A 709 -79.18 -68.84 -26.71
N LEU A 710 -78.54 -69.07 -27.85
CA LEU A 710 -79.09 -69.89 -28.94
C LEU A 710 -79.14 -71.38 -28.55
N ARG A 711 -78.12 -71.90 -27.86
CA ARG A 711 -78.11 -73.27 -27.30
C ARG A 711 -79.19 -73.44 -26.22
N GLU A 712 -79.38 -72.47 -25.34
CA GLU A 712 -80.48 -72.50 -24.36
C GLU A 712 -81.85 -72.38 -25.02
N ARG A 713 -82.03 -71.49 -26.01
CA ARG A 713 -83.28 -71.43 -26.79
C ARG A 713 -83.57 -72.76 -27.48
N GLY A 714 -82.58 -73.39 -28.09
CA GLY A 714 -82.73 -74.73 -28.68
C GLY A 714 -83.03 -75.82 -27.65
N ARG A 715 -82.38 -75.80 -26.48
CA ARG A 715 -82.69 -76.72 -25.36
C ARG A 715 -84.11 -76.52 -24.83
N VAL A 716 -84.56 -75.27 -24.70
CA VAL A 716 -85.94 -74.93 -24.28
C VAL A 716 -86.93 -75.39 -25.35
N GLN A 717 -86.71 -75.08 -26.63
CA GLN A 717 -87.57 -75.52 -27.74
C GLN A 717 -87.71 -77.04 -27.79
N VAL A 718 -86.61 -77.79 -27.75
CA VAL A 718 -86.65 -79.27 -27.72
C VAL A 718 -87.37 -79.77 -26.44
N ARG A 719 -87.31 -79.04 -25.33
CA ARG A 719 -88.04 -79.39 -24.10
C ARG A 719 -89.53 -79.03 -24.17
N GLU A 720 -89.89 -77.96 -24.87
CA GLU A 720 -91.28 -77.60 -25.19
C GLU A 720 -91.89 -78.60 -26.17
N GLU A 721 -91.19 -78.97 -27.24
CA GLU A 721 -91.56 -80.04 -28.18
C GLU A 721 -91.74 -81.38 -27.45
N GLN A 722 -90.82 -81.78 -26.56
CA GLN A 722 -90.99 -82.98 -25.73
C GLN A 722 -92.23 -82.90 -24.83
N LEU A 723 -92.48 -81.76 -24.20
CA LEU A 723 -93.66 -81.56 -23.35
C LEU A 723 -94.96 -81.52 -24.16
N GLU A 724 -94.91 -81.10 -25.44
CA GLU A 724 -96.05 -81.11 -26.35
C GLU A 724 -96.30 -82.53 -26.91
N GLU A 725 -95.25 -83.29 -27.26
CA GLU A 725 -95.37 -84.73 -27.56
C GLU A 725 -95.89 -85.54 -26.36
N GLU A 726 -95.40 -85.28 -25.15
CA GLU A 726 -95.90 -85.91 -23.92
C GLU A 726 -97.39 -85.55 -23.69
N ARG A 727 -97.80 -84.30 -23.95
CA ARG A 727 -99.22 -83.89 -23.87
C ARG A 727 -100.07 -84.59 -24.92
N GLU A 728 -99.66 -84.60 -26.18
CA GLU A 728 -100.38 -85.30 -27.24
C GLU A 728 -100.43 -86.82 -26.99
N GLN A 729 -99.38 -87.43 -26.45
CA GLN A 729 -99.37 -88.84 -26.07
C GLN A 729 -100.38 -89.09 -24.94
N LEU A 730 -100.38 -88.27 -23.89
CA LEU A 730 -101.36 -88.34 -22.81
C LEU A 730 -102.80 -88.04 -23.27
N GLU A 731 -103.01 -87.20 -24.29
CA GLU A 731 -104.33 -86.99 -24.90
C GLU A 731 -104.74 -88.18 -25.78
N ARG A 732 -103.82 -88.75 -26.58
CA ARG A 732 -104.06 -90.00 -27.33
C ARG A 732 -104.31 -91.19 -26.40
N GLU A 733 -103.74 -91.21 -25.20
CA GLU A 733 -104.03 -92.21 -24.18
C GLU A 733 -105.36 -91.95 -23.49
N LYS A 734 -105.66 -90.72 -23.06
CA LYS A 734 -107.00 -90.34 -22.57
C LYS A 734 -108.09 -90.66 -23.59
N GLU A 735 -107.88 -90.38 -24.87
CA GLU A 735 -108.82 -90.76 -25.93
C GLU A 735 -108.98 -92.28 -26.04
N LYS A 736 -107.90 -93.07 -25.91
CA LYS A 736 -107.99 -94.55 -25.91
C LYS A 736 -108.74 -95.04 -24.67
N GLU A 737 -108.48 -94.46 -23.50
CA GLU A 737 -109.18 -94.75 -22.25
C GLU A 737 -110.66 -94.38 -22.33
N GLU A 738 -110.98 -93.20 -22.86
CA GLU A 738 -112.35 -92.74 -23.10
C GLU A 738 -113.05 -93.61 -24.14
N LYS A 739 -112.39 -93.99 -25.23
CA LYS A 739 -112.94 -94.92 -26.24
C LYS A 739 -113.12 -96.33 -25.68
N ARG A 740 -112.23 -96.81 -24.79
CA ARG A 740 -112.39 -98.05 -24.01
C ARG A 740 -113.58 -97.97 -23.05
N LEU A 741 -113.71 -96.89 -22.29
CA LEU A 741 -114.83 -96.65 -21.38
C LEU A 741 -116.15 -96.48 -22.15
N GLN A 742 -116.14 -95.83 -23.30
CA GLN A 742 -117.30 -95.69 -24.20
C GLN A 742 -117.74 -97.07 -24.72
N VAL A 743 -116.80 -97.94 -25.09
CA VAL A 743 -117.07 -99.34 -25.47
C VAL A 743 -117.62 -100.12 -24.28
N LEU A 744 -116.96 -100.10 -23.12
CA LEU A 744 -117.43 -100.78 -21.90
C LEU A 744 -118.81 -100.29 -21.47
N ILE A 745 -119.09 -98.99 -21.52
CA ILE A 745 -120.43 -98.43 -21.24
C ILE A 745 -121.44 -98.88 -22.31
N SER A 746 -121.04 -99.04 -23.57
CA SER A 746 -121.92 -99.59 -24.62
C SER A 746 -122.18 -101.08 -24.45
N GLU A 747 -121.20 -101.86 -23.97
CA GLU A 747 -121.29 -103.28 -23.67
C GLU A 747 -122.13 -103.50 -22.40
N GLU A 748 -121.89 -102.75 -21.32
CA GLU A 748 -122.74 -102.75 -20.12
C GLU A 748 -124.17 -102.33 -20.44
N ARG A 749 -124.39 -101.33 -21.31
CA ARG A 749 -125.73 -100.96 -21.78
C ARG A 749 -126.37 -102.06 -22.61
N ALA A 750 -125.65 -102.67 -23.55
CA ALA A 750 -126.16 -103.77 -24.36
C ALA A 750 -126.48 -105.01 -23.49
N LEU A 751 -125.68 -105.28 -22.47
CA LEU A 751 -125.86 -106.39 -21.53
C LEU A 751 -126.93 -106.09 -20.47
N LEU A 752 -127.15 -104.81 -20.11
CA LEU A 752 -128.35 -104.36 -19.38
C LEU A 752 -129.61 -104.45 -20.25
N GLU A 753 -129.57 -104.04 -21.51
CA GLU A 753 -130.69 -104.20 -22.45
C GLU A 753 -130.99 -105.68 -22.72
N GLU A 754 -129.97 -106.54 -22.80
CA GLU A 754 -130.12 -107.98 -22.89
C GLU A 754 -130.72 -108.54 -21.60
N ARG A 755 -130.17 -108.25 -20.42
CA ARG A 755 -130.76 -108.66 -19.12
C ARG A 755 -132.17 -108.12 -18.91
N HIS A 756 -132.49 -106.91 -19.37
CA HIS A 756 -133.85 -106.37 -19.34
C HIS A 756 -134.75 -107.08 -20.36
N ARG A 757 -134.26 -107.43 -21.55
CA ARG A 757 -134.98 -108.23 -22.56
C ARG A 757 -135.18 -109.67 -22.10
N GLU A 758 -134.23 -110.26 -21.37
CA GLU A 758 -134.31 -111.57 -20.74
C GLU A 758 -135.27 -111.54 -19.56
N ALA A 759 -135.14 -110.61 -18.62
CA ALA A 759 -136.10 -110.43 -17.54
C ALA A 759 -137.51 -110.12 -18.05
N VAL A 760 -137.66 -109.38 -19.16
CA VAL A 760 -138.98 -109.19 -19.83
C VAL A 760 -139.46 -110.46 -20.51
N LYS A 761 -138.59 -111.23 -21.19
CA LYS A 761 -138.95 -112.55 -21.74
C LYS A 761 -139.41 -113.50 -20.62
N GLU A 762 -138.63 -113.61 -19.55
CA GLU A 762 -138.89 -114.43 -18.36
C GLU A 762 -140.16 -113.96 -17.65
N LEU A 763 -140.37 -112.65 -17.45
CA LEU A 763 -141.64 -112.15 -16.94
C LEU A 763 -142.81 -112.40 -17.90
N THR A 764 -142.64 -112.38 -19.22
CA THR A 764 -143.72 -112.76 -20.15
C THR A 764 -143.94 -114.27 -20.23
N ALA A 765 -142.90 -115.08 -20.05
CA ALA A 765 -142.97 -116.52 -19.97
C ALA A 765 -143.67 -116.92 -18.67
N ASN A 766 -143.22 -116.42 -17.52
CA ASN A 766 -143.86 -116.59 -16.23
C ASN A 766 -145.31 -116.08 -16.25
N HIS A 767 -145.62 -114.89 -16.80
CA HIS A 767 -147.02 -114.47 -16.95
C HIS A 767 -147.81 -115.32 -17.96
N SER A 768 -147.18 -116.08 -18.87
CA SER A 768 -147.86 -117.02 -19.77
C SER A 768 -148.07 -118.38 -19.12
N GLU A 769 -147.09 -118.91 -18.39
CA GLU A 769 -147.18 -120.13 -17.59
C GLU A 769 -148.14 -119.93 -16.41
N GLU A 770 -148.11 -118.78 -15.73
CA GLU A 770 -149.13 -118.36 -14.78
C GLU A 770 -150.50 -118.25 -15.44
N ARG A 771 -150.62 -117.75 -16.69
CA ARG A 771 -151.91 -117.72 -17.40
C ARG A 771 -152.40 -119.10 -17.80
N GLU A 772 -151.54 -120.04 -18.18
CA GLU A 772 -151.93 -121.42 -18.52
C GLU A 772 -152.18 -122.28 -17.27
N ALA A 773 -151.43 -122.06 -16.19
CA ALA A 773 -151.71 -122.60 -14.87
C ALA A 773 -153.00 -122.03 -14.29
N LEU A 774 -153.22 -120.71 -14.37
CA LEU A 774 -154.47 -120.07 -13.99
C LEU A 774 -155.63 -120.46 -14.93
N SER A 775 -155.41 -120.72 -16.21
CA SER A 775 -156.48 -121.23 -17.10
C SER A 775 -156.83 -122.66 -16.74
N SER A 776 -155.86 -123.57 -16.64
CA SER A 776 -156.13 -124.98 -16.31
C SER A 776 -156.64 -125.17 -14.88
N THR A 777 -156.29 -124.28 -13.94
CA THR A 777 -156.94 -124.22 -12.62
C THR A 777 -158.28 -123.49 -12.66
N LEU A 778 -158.52 -122.50 -13.53
CA LEU A 778 -159.85 -121.90 -13.74
C LEU A 778 -160.82 -122.84 -14.45
N ASP A 779 -160.36 -123.72 -15.32
CA ASP A 779 -161.20 -124.71 -16.00
C ASP A 779 -161.54 -125.86 -15.06
N LYS A 780 -160.58 -126.36 -14.26
CA LYS A 780 -160.88 -127.23 -13.12
C LYS A 780 -161.80 -126.55 -12.12
N LEU A 781 -161.51 -125.30 -11.73
CA LEU A 781 -162.42 -124.51 -10.88
C LEU A 781 -163.73 -124.15 -11.58
N ARG A 782 -163.93 -124.36 -12.89
CA ARG A 782 -165.24 -124.21 -13.53
C ARG A 782 -166.06 -125.49 -13.41
N GLU A 783 -165.42 -126.65 -13.54
CA GLU A 783 -166.03 -127.94 -13.21
C GLU A 783 -166.33 -128.00 -11.70
N ASP A 784 -165.35 -127.66 -10.85
CA ASP A 784 -165.50 -127.60 -9.41
C ASP A 784 -166.45 -126.48 -8.95
N ILE A 785 -166.56 -125.31 -9.62
CA ILE A 785 -167.60 -124.30 -9.28
C ILE A 785 -168.99 -124.71 -9.81
N VAL A 786 -169.11 -125.58 -10.80
CA VAL A 786 -170.39 -126.24 -11.10
C VAL A 786 -170.75 -127.24 -10.01
N HIS A 787 -169.76 -127.91 -9.40
CA HIS A 787 -169.96 -128.80 -8.26
C HIS A 787 -170.26 -128.03 -6.96
N GLU A 788 -169.41 -127.07 -6.59
CA GLU A 788 -169.52 -126.19 -5.42
C GLU A 788 -170.67 -125.19 -5.53
N ARG A 789 -171.18 -124.79 -6.70
CA ARG A 789 -172.48 -124.08 -6.73
C ARG A 789 -173.66 -124.95 -6.28
N SER A 790 -173.47 -126.26 -6.11
CA SER A 790 -174.40 -127.13 -5.37
C SER A 790 -174.08 -127.26 -3.87
N GLU A 791 -172.87 -126.92 -3.40
CA GLU A 791 -172.42 -127.14 -2.00
C GLU A 791 -171.97 -125.89 -1.21
N THR A 792 -171.70 -124.75 -1.85
CA THR A 792 -171.52 -123.41 -1.26
C THR A 792 -172.64 -122.43 -1.63
N SER A 793 -173.75 -122.96 -2.16
CA SER A 793 -175.11 -122.48 -1.83
C SER A 793 -175.46 -122.69 -0.33
N ARG A 794 -174.46 -122.56 0.56
CA ARG A 794 -174.41 -123.06 1.95
C ARG A 794 -173.64 -122.14 2.92
N LEU A 795 -172.58 -121.43 2.50
CA LEU A 795 -171.56 -120.85 3.43
C LEU A 795 -170.90 -119.49 3.04
N ALA A 796 -171.51 -118.65 2.20
CA ALA A 796 -170.87 -117.41 1.71
C ALA A 796 -170.91 -116.20 2.68
N GLU A 797 -170.61 -116.40 3.97
CA GLU A 797 -171.11 -115.53 5.05
C GLU A 797 -170.09 -114.57 5.75
N GLU A 798 -168.76 -114.81 5.73
CA GLU A 798 -167.90 -114.38 6.88
C GLU A 798 -166.72 -113.36 6.71
N ASN A 799 -166.21 -112.98 5.53
CA ASN A 799 -164.82 -112.44 5.43
C ASN A 799 -164.65 -110.98 4.91
N PHE A 800 -163.78 -110.13 5.51
CA PHE A 800 -163.53 -108.74 5.04
C PHE A 800 -162.25 -107.96 5.47
N VAL A 801 -161.80 -107.95 6.74
CA VAL A 801 -161.42 -106.64 7.38
C VAL A 801 -159.96 -106.08 7.28
N LEU A 802 -158.92 -106.76 7.78
CA LEU A 802 -157.82 -106.05 8.51
C LEU A 802 -156.61 -105.54 7.66
N ARG A 803 -156.41 -104.21 7.60
CA ARG A 803 -155.37 -103.56 6.74
C ARG A 803 -154.93 -102.13 7.23
N LYS A 804 -154.05 -101.97 8.25
CA LYS A 804 -153.74 -100.63 8.85
C LYS A 804 -152.37 -100.51 9.59
N LYS A 805 -151.75 -99.30 9.61
CA LYS A 805 -150.47 -98.82 10.26
C LYS A 805 -149.18 -99.04 9.41
N ILE A 806 -148.18 -98.14 9.20
CA ILE A 806 -147.48 -96.98 9.89
C ILE A 806 -146.10 -97.40 10.46
N THR A 807 -144.86 -96.91 10.16
CA THR A 807 -144.18 -95.84 9.34
C THR A 807 -143.72 -94.51 10.00
N THR A 808 -142.40 -94.30 10.25
CA THR A 808 -141.69 -93.00 10.58
C THR A 808 -140.13 -93.13 10.70
N LEU A 809 -139.40 -92.00 10.86
CA LEU A 809 -137.99 -91.76 11.36
C LEU A 809 -136.78 -91.86 10.38
N LYS A 810 -135.85 -90.86 10.38
CA LYS A 810 -134.59 -90.87 9.57
C LYS A 810 -133.42 -89.87 9.81
N GLU A 811 -133.56 -88.71 10.48
CA GLU A 811 -133.11 -87.44 9.82
C GLU A 811 -131.73 -86.71 10.06
N GLU A 812 -130.99 -86.75 11.19
CA GLU A 812 -130.37 -85.47 11.70
C GLU A 812 -128.84 -85.09 11.58
N ASP A 813 -127.83 -85.98 11.63
CA ASP A 813 -126.43 -85.70 12.14
C ASP A 813 -125.44 -84.77 11.35
N LEU A 814 -125.87 -83.72 10.65
CA LEU A 814 -125.08 -83.07 9.57
C LEU A 814 -124.43 -81.69 9.89
N LYS A 815 -123.81 -81.46 11.06
CA LYS A 815 -123.43 -80.08 11.51
C LYS A 815 -122.01 -79.77 12.04
N GLU A 816 -121.17 -80.73 12.42
CA GLU A 816 -120.05 -80.42 13.34
C GLU A 816 -118.71 -79.98 12.68
N ALA A 817 -118.50 -80.29 11.39
CA ALA A 817 -117.17 -80.28 10.77
C ALA A 817 -116.55 -78.90 10.38
N GLN A 818 -117.15 -77.77 10.75
CA GLN A 818 -116.82 -76.46 10.14
C GLN A 818 -115.85 -75.57 10.95
N GLY A 819 -115.43 -75.98 12.15
CA GLY A 819 -114.68 -75.12 13.09
C GLY A 819 -113.16 -75.06 12.93
N GLU A 820 -112.51 -76.12 12.46
CA GLU A 820 -111.04 -76.30 12.61
C GLU A 820 -110.15 -75.43 11.71
N LEU A 821 -110.72 -74.84 10.65
CA LEU A 821 -109.93 -74.22 9.57
C LEU A 821 -109.20 -72.94 10.00
N ILE A 822 -109.71 -72.23 11.01
CA ILE A 822 -109.30 -70.85 11.33
C ILE A 822 -107.94 -70.78 12.06
N GLN A 823 -107.61 -71.77 12.89
CA GLN A 823 -106.40 -71.72 13.74
C GLN A 823 -105.07 -71.84 12.96
N LYS A 824 -105.09 -72.35 11.71
CA LYS A 824 -103.87 -72.57 10.92
C LYS A 824 -103.25 -71.28 10.36
N LEU A 825 -104.00 -70.17 10.27
CA LEU A 825 -103.52 -68.91 9.68
C LEU A 825 -102.56 -68.13 10.58
N GLU A 826 -102.70 -68.20 11.91
CA GLU A 826 -101.82 -67.45 12.82
C GLU A 826 -100.40 -68.04 12.89
N HIS A 827 -100.25 -69.34 12.63
CA HIS A 827 -98.97 -70.04 12.66
C HIS A 827 -97.98 -69.51 11.60
N LEU A 828 -98.48 -69.03 10.46
CA LEU A 828 -97.65 -68.50 9.37
C LEU A 828 -96.98 -67.16 9.70
N LYS A 829 -97.54 -66.35 10.61
CA LYS A 829 -96.89 -65.08 11.03
C LYS A 829 -95.57 -65.31 11.77
N LYS A 830 -95.40 -66.43 12.48
CA LYS A 830 -94.10 -66.80 13.09
C LYS A 830 -93.02 -67.10 12.03
N GLY A 831 -93.42 -67.58 10.85
CA GLY A 831 -92.51 -67.89 9.74
C GLY A 831 -91.73 -66.69 9.19
N LYS A 832 -92.21 -65.46 9.39
CA LYS A 832 -91.50 -64.25 8.94
C LYS A 832 -90.25 -63.95 9.79
N MET A 833 -90.22 -64.33 11.06
CA MET A 833 -89.03 -64.16 11.91
C MET A 833 -87.90 -65.14 11.53
N SER A 834 -88.24 -66.33 11.01
CA SER A 834 -87.23 -67.26 10.47
C SER A 834 -86.58 -66.75 9.17
N ALA A 835 -87.20 -65.85 8.42
CA ALA A 835 -86.55 -65.22 7.26
C ALA A 835 -85.35 -64.35 7.66
N GLN A 836 -85.33 -63.80 8.88
CA GLN A 836 -84.20 -63.03 9.38
C GLN A 836 -82.97 -63.91 9.71
N ARG A 837 -83.14 -65.24 9.85
CA ARG A 837 -82.03 -66.22 9.91
C ARG A 837 -81.46 -66.57 8.53
N VAL A 838 -82.14 -66.23 7.43
CA VAL A 838 -81.56 -66.40 6.09
C VAL A 838 -80.39 -65.42 5.86
N ALA A 839 -80.34 -64.31 6.61
CA ALA A 839 -79.17 -63.44 6.67
C ALA A 839 -77.93 -64.16 7.26
N GLU A 840 -78.11 -65.17 8.10
CA GLU A 840 -77.02 -66.02 8.61
C GLU A 840 -76.61 -67.10 7.58
N ASN A 841 -77.50 -67.53 6.68
CA ASN A 841 -77.14 -68.37 5.54
C ASN A 841 -76.34 -67.60 4.47
N LEU A 842 -76.61 -66.31 4.26
CA LEU A 842 -75.72 -65.46 3.43
C LEU A 842 -74.30 -65.38 4.03
N LYS A 843 -74.18 -65.45 5.36
CA LYS A 843 -72.89 -65.56 6.06
C LYS A 843 -72.16 -66.89 5.79
N LYS A 844 -72.87 -67.95 5.38
CA LYS A 844 -72.28 -69.23 4.92
C LYS A 844 -71.85 -69.21 3.44
N GLN A 845 -72.59 -68.54 2.56
CA GLN A 845 -72.15 -68.40 1.16
C GLN A 845 -70.88 -67.53 1.03
N ILE A 846 -70.67 -66.58 1.96
CA ILE A 846 -69.42 -65.81 2.04
C ILE A 846 -68.21 -66.69 2.42
N SER A 847 -68.40 -67.76 3.20
CA SER A 847 -67.32 -68.75 3.44
C SER A 847 -67.06 -69.66 2.24
N GLU A 848 -68.07 -69.99 1.44
CA GLU A 848 -67.89 -70.81 0.22
C GLU A 848 -67.14 -70.04 -0.87
N LEU A 849 -67.44 -68.75 -1.07
CA LEU A 849 -66.70 -67.90 -2.02
C LEU A 849 -65.24 -67.67 -1.61
N ARG A 850 -64.94 -67.59 -0.29
CA ARG A 850 -63.55 -67.49 0.20
C ARG A 850 -62.76 -68.77 -0.07
N LEU A 851 -63.41 -69.94 0.03
CA LEU A 851 -62.77 -71.22 -0.29
C LEU A 851 -62.45 -71.36 -1.80
N GLN A 852 -63.25 -70.74 -2.68
CA GLN A 852 -62.91 -70.65 -4.11
C GLN A 852 -61.78 -69.66 -4.41
N SER A 853 -61.66 -68.55 -3.67
CA SER A 853 -60.48 -67.67 -3.80
C SER A 853 -59.20 -68.42 -3.43
N GLN A 854 -59.20 -69.24 -2.38
CA GLN A 854 -58.06 -70.06 -2.00
C GLN A 854 -57.63 -71.01 -3.14
N GLN A 855 -58.61 -71.67 -3.79
CA GLN A 855 -58.35 -72.58 -4.91
C GLN A 855 -57.79 -71.87 -6.16
N LEU A 856 -58.08 -70.57 -6.37
CA LEU A 856 -57.49 -69.77 -7.45
C LEU A 856 -56.10 -69.22 -7.10
N GLU A 857 -55.75 -69.12 -5.82
CA GLU A 857 -54.36 -68.88 -5.38
C GLU A 857 -53.51 -70.15 -5.61
N ASP A 858 -54.06 -71.34 -5.32
CA ASP A 858 -53.42 -72.62 -5.63
C ASP A 858 -53.21 -72.85 -7.14
N GLU A 859 -54.19 -72.47 -8.00
CA GLU A 859 -54.02 -72.50 -9.46
C GLU A 859 -52.98 -71.49 -9.98
N ASN A 860 -52.82 -70.33 -9.33
CA ASN A 860 -51.70 -69.42 -9.63
C ASN A 860 -50.34 -70.02 -9.24
N GLY A 861 -50.27 -70.83 -8.17
CA GLY A 861 -49.09 -71.63 -7.84
C GLY A 861 -48.68 -72.55 -9.00
N MET A 862 -49.64 -73.24 -9.62
CA MET A 862 -49.43 -74.13 -10.77
C MET A 862 -49.06 -73.41 -12.08
N LEU A 863 -49.32 -72.10 -12.20
CA LEU A 863 -48.83 -71.27 -13.30
C LEU A 863 -47.45 -70.66 -13.03
N SER A 864 -47.08 -70.44 -11.76
CA SER A 864 -45.73 -70.02 -11.36
C SER A 864 -44.67 -71.04 -11.81
N GLU A 865 -44.90 -72.33 -11.56
CA GLU A 865 -44.04 -73.43 -12.03
C GLU A 865 -43.90 -73.46 -13.56
N LYS A 866 -44.92 -73.00 -14.28
CA LYS A 866 -44.91 -72.91 -15.76
C LYS A 866 -44.14 -71.71 -16.29
N ASN A 867 -44.02 -70.62 -15.52
CA ASN A 867 -43.12 -69.51 -15.84
C ASN A 867 -41.65 -69.85 -15.58
N ALA A 868 -41.35 -70.81 -14.69
CA ALA A 868 -39.98 -71.35 -14.56
C ALA A 868 -39.54 -72.08 -15.85
N GLN A 869 -40.46 -72.79 -16.54
CA GLN A 869 -40.17 -73.41 -17.85
C GLN A 869 -39.89 -72.37 -18.95
N ASN A 870 -40.62 -71.23 -18.98
CA ASN A 870 -40.38 -70.16 -19.95
C ASN A 870 -38.96 -69.56 -19.85
N ILE A 871 -38.31 -69.61 -18.67
CA ILE A 871 -36.92 -69.17 -18.49
C ILE A 871 -35.95 -70.16 -19.18
N VAL A 872 -36.20 -71.47 -19.08
CA VAL A 872 -35.42 -72.52 -19.76
C VAL A 872 -35.61 -72.45 -21.28
N ASP A 873 -36.81 -72.15 -21.74
CA ASP A 873 -37.11 -72.01 -23.17
C ASP A 873 -36.46 -70.74 -23.78
N MET A 874 -36.31 -69.67 -22.98
CA MET A 874 -35.51 -68.48 -23.34
C MET A 874 -34.00 -68.74 -23.41
N GLU A 875 -33.46 -69.63 -22.57
CA GLU A 875 -32.03 -70.01 -22.64
C GLU A 875 -31.73 -71.01 -23.77
N THR A 876 -32.67 -71.89 -24.12
CA THR A 876 -32.52 -72.76 -25.31
C THR A 876 -32.66 -72.00 -26.63
N LEU A 877 -33.52 -70.96 -26.72
CA LEU A 877 -33.51 -70.04 -27.86
C LEU A 877 -32.21 -69.22 -27.97
N ARG A 878 -31.57 -68.90 -26.84
CA ARG A 878 -30.20 -68.31 -26.84
C ARG A 878 -29.11 -69.29 -27.28
N GLN A 879 -29.31 -70.60 -27.12
CA GLN A 879 -28.36 -71.62 -27.58
C GLN A 879 -28.59 -72.05 -29.03
N GLN A 880 -29.82 -71.99 -29.57
CA GLN A 880 -30.09 -72.30 -30.99
C GLN A 880 -29.64 -71.20 -31.96
N LEU A 881 -29.46 -69.96 -31.49
CA LEU A 881 -28.84 -68.88 -32.27
C LEU A 881 -27.30 -68.99 -32.39
N ALA A 882 -26.68 -69.99 -31.76
CA ALA A 882 -25.22 -70.18 -31.77
C ALA A 882 -24.68 -71.06 -32.91
N GLU A 883 -25.53 -71.77 -33.66
CA GLU A 883 -25.10 -72.71 -34.73
C GLU A 883 -25.53 -72.34 -36.17
N LEU A 884 -26.28 -71.24 -36.37
CA LEU A 884 -26.70 -70.78 -37.70
C LEU A 884 -26.31 -69.33 -38.04
N ILE A 885 -25.09 -68.92 -37.67
CA ILE A 885 -24.39 -67.80 -38.33
C ILE A 885 -23.05 -68.28 -38.88
N LYS A 886 -23.14 -68.99 -40.01
CA LYS A 886 -22.12 -69.04 -41.07
C LYS A 886 -22.85 -68.88 -42.40
N ASP A 887 -22.24 -68.12 -43.31
CA ASP A 887 -22.72 -67.83 -44.67
C ASP A 887 -24.18 -67.27 -44.68
N GLU A 888 -24.43 -65.95 -44.57
CA GLU A 888 -23.81 -64.85 -45.32
C GLU A 888 -23.64 -63.54 -44.49
N ASP A 889 -22.41 -63.14 -44.17
CA ASP A 889 -21.90 -61.76 -44.42
C ASP A 889 -20.41 -61.54 -44.07
N GLN A 890 -19.71 -62.60 -43.66
CA GLN A 890 -18.28 -62.59 -43.32
C GLN A 890 -17.33 -62.27 -44.51
N ASN A 891 -17.86 -61.92 -45.68
CA ASN A 891 -17.11 -61.42 -46.84
C ASN A 891 -17.14 -59.89 -47.00
N LYS A 892 -18.04 -59.16 -46.32
CA LYS A 892 -18.05 -57.68 -46.34
C LYS A 892 -17.20 -57.09 -45.22
N LEU A 893 -17.37 -57.59 -43.99
CA LEU A 893 -16.63 -57.06 -42.83
C LEU A 893 -15.12 -57.36 -42.93
N THR A 894 -14.74 -58.58 -43.35
CA THR A 894 -13.33 -58.97 -43.53
C THR A 894 -12.64 -58.14 -44.61
N ALA A 895 -13.32 -57.84 -45.72
CA ALA A 895 -12.79 -56.95 -46.75
C ALA A 895 -12.63 -55.51 -46.25
N CYS A 896 -13.55 -55.02 -45.43
CA CYS A 896 -13.49 -53.67 -44.86
C CYS A 896 -12.40 -53.53 -43.78
N VAL A 897 -12.25 -54.54 -42.91
CA VAL A 897 -11.17 -54.58 -41.90
C VAL A 897 -9.81 -54.69 -42.57
N SER A 898 -9.61 -55.59 -43.54
CA SER A 898 -8.33 -55.67 -44.26
C SER A 898 -8.06 -54.45 -45.14
N ALA A 899 -9.09 -53.73 -45.62
CA ALA A 899 -8.91 -52.43 -46.27
C ALA A 899 -8.47 -51.34 -45.27
N LEU A 900 -9.07 -51.28 -44.08
CA LEU A 900 -8.67 -50.33 -43.03
C LEU A 900 -7.29 -50.68 -42.43
N GLU A 901 -6.91 -51.96 -42.36
CA GLU A 901 -5.57 -52.39 -41.98
C GLU A 901 -4.54 -52.07 -43.08
N ALA A 902 -4.92 -52.14 -44.37
CA ALA A 902 -4.09 -51.71 -45.50
C ALA A 902 -3.95 -50.17 -45.56
N GLU A 903 -5.02 -49.41 -45.28
CA GLU A 903 -4.97 -47.95 -45.20
C GLU A 903 -4.21 -47.48 -43.96
N LEU A 904 -4.33 -48.17 -42.81
CA LEU A 904 -3.55 -47.88 -41.60
C LEU A 904 -2.07 -48.21 -41.80
N THR A 905 -1.73 -49.33 -42.44
CA THR A 905 -0.32 -49.66 -42.74
C THR A 905 0.26 -48.75 -43.82
N ALA A 906 -0.51 -48.36 -44.84
CA ALA A 906 -0.10 -47.34 -45.81
C ALA A 906 0.07 -45.95 -45.17
N ALA A 907 -0.82 -45.55 -44.25
CA ALA A 907 -0.72 -44.29 -43.52
C ALA A 907 0.47 -44.28 -42.56
N LEU A 908 0.82 -45.42 -41.94
CA LEU A 908 2.03 -45.55 -41.12
C LEU A 908 3.30 -45.56 -41.97
N GLU A 909 3.30 -46.17 -43.15
CA GLU A 909 4.39 -46.05 -44.11
C GLU A 909 4.55 -44.61 -44.63
N ASP A 910 3.48 -43.92 -44.96
CA ASP A 910 3.54 -42.55 -45.47
C ASP A 910 3.85 -41.54 -44.36
N ALA A 911 3.46 -41.82 -43.11
CA ALA A 911 3.98 -41.14 -41.93
C ALA A 911 5.50 -41.36 -41.80
N ALA A 912 6.01 -42.59 -41.95
CA ALA A 912 7.44 -42.86 -41.92
C ALA A 912 8.19 -42.18 -43.09
N LYS A 913 7.62 -42.13 -44.29
CA LYS A 913 8.16 -41.40 -45.46
C LYS A 913 8.03 -39.87 -45.34
N LEU A 914 7.15 -39.36 -44.46
CA LEU A 914 7.08 -37.95 -44.08
C LEU A 914 8.07 -37.64 -42.96
N GLU A 915 8.30 -38.56 -42.04
CA GLU A 915 9.31 -38.46 -40.98
C GLU A 915 10.72 -38.53 -41.56
N GLU A 916 11.00 -39.44 -42.50
CA GLU A 916 12.25 -39.49 -43.28
C GLU A 916 12.45 -38.19 -44.08
N ARG A 917 11.40 -37.64 -44.71
CA ARG A 917 11.47 -36.33 -45.37
C ARG A 917 11.67 -35.18 -44.39
N ASN A 918 11.10 -35.24 -43.19
CA ASN A 918 11.35 -34.25 -42.14
C ASN A 918 12.78 -34.34 -41.60
N VAL A 919 13.37 -35.54 -41.51
CA VAL A 919 14.80 -35.73 -41.21
C VAL A 919 15.65 -35.14 -42.34
N GLN A 920 15.39 -35.48 -43.60
CA GLN A 920 16.13 -34.93 -44.75
C GLN A 920 15.97 -33.39 -44.88
N LEU A 921 14.80 -32.83 -44.58
CA LEU A 921 14.58 -31.38 -44.52
C LEU A 921 15.26 -30.76 -43.29
N SER A 922 15.32 -31.46 -42.16
CA SER A 922 16.07 -31.02 -40.97
C SER A 922 17.58 -31.01 -41.23
N GLU A 923 18.11 -32.01 -41.91
CA GLU A 923 19.51 -32.06 -42.38
C GLU A 923 19.79 -30.96 -43.40
N GLN A 924 18.91 -30.73 -44.38
CA GLN A 924 19.05 -29.60 -45.32
C GLN A 924 18.97 -28.24 -44.61
N LEU A 925 18.11 -28.08 -43.61
CA LEU A 925 18.06 -26.88 -42.76
C LEU A 925 19.29 -26.77 -41.85
N SER A 926 19.89 -27.89 -41.44
CA SER A 926 21.15 -27.90 -40.68
C SER A 926 22.32 -27.48 -41.57
N GLU A 927 22.48 -28.08 -42.75
CA GLU A 927 23.47 -27.66 -43.74
C GLU A 927 23.28 -26.19 -44.16
N LEU A 928 22.05 -25.72 -44.34
CA LEU A 928 21.78 -24.32 -44.65
C LEU A 928 22.08 -23.40 -43.45
N ARG A 929 21.84 -23.83 -42.21
CA ARG A 929 22.26 -23.08 -41.00
C ARG A 929 23.78 -23.03 -40.87
N GLU A 930 24.50 -24.13 -41.12
CA GLU A 930 25.97 -24.15 -41.11
C GLU A 930 26.55 -23.28 -42.23
N LYS A 931 26.01 -23.36 -43.46
CA LYS A 931 26.42 -22.49 -44.57
C LYS A 931 26.13 -21.03 -44.28
N ASN A 932 24.98 -20.72 -43.67
CA ASN A 932 24.65 -19.36 -43.26
C ASN A 932 25.56 -18.89 -42.12
N HIS A 933 25.90 -19.76 -41.16
CA HIS A 933 26.84 -19.45 -40.07
C HIS A 933 28.27 -19.20 -40.58
N VAL A 934 28.74 -19.96 -41.58
CA VAL A 934 30.04 -19.72 -42.25
C VAL A 934 30.02 -18.40 -43.03
N LEU A 935 28.90 -18.05 -43.68
CA LEU A 935 28.71 -16.74 -44.33
C LEU A 935 28.63 -15.60 -43.30
N GLU A 936 27.96 -15.80 -42.17
CA GLU A 936 27.92 -14.86 -41.04
C GLU A 936 29.32 -14.65 -40.45
N MET A 937 30.09 -15.71 -40.19
CA MET A 937 31.47 -15.58 -39.73
C MET A 937 32.35 -14.82 -40.74
N SER A 938 32.16 -15.05 -42.04
CA SER A 938 32.87 -14.33 -43.10
C SER A 938 32.47 -12.84 -43.16
N LEU A 939 31.18 -12.54 -43.03
CA LEU A 939 30.67 -11.17 -42.95
C LEU A 939 31.14 -10.45 -41.67
N HIS A 940 31.15 -11.14 -40.53
CA HIS A 940 31.66 -10.61 -39.26
C HIS A 940 33.17 -10.36 -39.30
N SER A 941 33.98 -11.21 -39.95
CA SER A 941 35.42 -10.94 -40.10
C SER A 941 35.68 -9.69 -40.95
N SER A 942 34.88 -9.50 -42.02
CA SER A 942 34.96 -8.31 -42.88
C SER A 942 34.49 -7.04 -42.17
N SER A 943 33.38 -7.11 -41.44
CA SER A 943 32.85 -5.96 -40.68
C SER A 943 33.74 -5.59 -39.48
N LEU A 944 34.41 -6.56 -38.83
CA LEU A 944 35.40 -6.29 -37.77
C LEU A 944 36.60 -5.47 -38.27
N GLN A 945 37.02 -5.62 -39.53
CA GLN A 945 38.15 -4.86 -40.06
C GLN A 945 37.79 -3.39 -40.31
N ASN A 946 36.65 -3.12 -40.95
CA ASN A 946 36.18 -1.73 -41.14
C ASN A 946 35.79 -1.06 -39.81
N THR A 947 35.15 -1.79 -38.89
CA THR A 947 34.78 -1.25 -37.56
C THR A 947 35.95 -1.16 -36.56
N LYS A 948 37.15 -1.63 -36.93
CA LYS A 948 38.40 -1.28 -36.24
C LYS A 948 38.93 0.08 -36.68
N LEU A 949 39.05 0.33 -37.99
CA LEU A 949 39.56 1.61 -38.50
C LEU A 949 38.73 2.80 -38.01
N TYR A 950 37.39 2.74 -38.15
CA TYR A 950 36.51 3.79 -37.62
C TYR A 950 36.55 3.92 -36.08
N ARG A 951 36.87 2.83 -35.36
CA ARG A 951 37.05 2.88 -33.91
C ARG A 951 38.39 3.51 -33.53
N GLU A 952 39.45 3.25 -34.30
CA GLU A 952 40.77 3.83 -34.09
C GLU A 952 40.76 5.34 -34.38
N GLU A 953 40.05 5.81 -35.42
CA GLU A 953 39.82 7.25 -35.67
C GLU A 953 38.98 7.91 -34.56
N VAL A 954 37.87 7.28 -34.14
CA VAL A 954 37.02 7.81 -33.05
C VAL A 954 37.74 7.78 -31.70
N CYS A 955 38.57 6.76 -31.42
CA CYS A 955 39.43 6.75 -30.24
C CYS A 955 40.45 7.88 -30.28
N GLY A 956 41.09 8.16 -31.41
CA GLY A 956 42.03 9.29 -31.53
C GLY A 956 41.40 10.65 -31.23
N LEU A 957 40.17 10.88 -31.74
CA LEU A 957 39.40 12.09 -31.40
C LEU A 957 38.98 12.13 -29.92
N MET A 958 38.51 11.00 -29.38
CA MET A 958 38.10 10.91 -27.98
C MET A 958 39.28 11.05 -26.99
N GLU A 959 40.48 10.60 -27.38
CA GLU A 959 41.73 10.85 -26.64
C GLU A 959 42.14 12.32 -26.71
N GLN A 960 41.94 12.99 -27.85
CA GLN A 960 42.20 14.42 -28.00
C GLN A 960 41.24 15.27 -27.13
N ASP A 961 39.95 14.96 -27.12
CA ASP A 961 38.97 15.60 -26.23
C ASP A 961 39.25 15.26 -24.75
N GLN A 962 39.62 14.01 -24.42
CA GLN A 962 40.07 13.68 -23.07
C GLN A 962 41.29 14.50 -22.66
N LEU A 963 42.26 14.76 -23.54
CA LEU A 963 43.43 15.59 -23.23
C LEU A 963 43.07 17.07 -23.02
N LEU A 964 42.07 17.59 -23.72
CA LEU A 964 41.54 18.94 -23.47
C LEU A 964 40.77 19.00 -22.15
N LEU A 965 39.84 18.07 -21.92
CA LEU A 965 39.09 17.94 -20.67
C LEU A 965 39.98 17.68 -19.46
N ARG A 966 41.13 17.00 -19.61
CA ARG A 966 42.13 16.83 -18.55
C ARG A 966 42.81 18.15 -18.21
N ARG A 967 43.28 18.91 -19.20
CA ARG A 967 43.85 20.25 -18.96
C ARG A 967 42.87 21.23 -18.34
N GLU A 968 41.59 21.15 -18.72
CA GLU A 968 40.54 21.97 -18.12
C GLU A 968 40.18 21.52 -16.70
N ASN A 969 40.13 20.21 -16.43
CA ASN A 969 40.01 19.69 -15.06
C ASN A 969 41.23 20.02 -14.19
N GLU A 970 42.45 19.96 -14.72
CA GLU A 970 43.68 20.36 -14.03
C GLU A 970 43.61 21.86 -13.67
N ARG A 971 43.19 22.73 -14.61
CA ARG A 971 42.94 24.16 -14.34
C ARG A 971 41.89 24.37 -13.24
N LEU A 972 40.75 23.71 -13.36
CA LEU A 972 39.64 23.80 -12.41
C LEU A 972 40.00 23.20 -11.04
N GLN A 973 40.86 22.19 -10.97
CA GLN A 973 41.35 21.63 -9.71
C GLN A 973 42.32 22.57 -8.99
N VAL A 974 43.17 23.31 -9.71
CA VAL A 974 43.97 24.40 -9.14
C VAL A 974 43.06 25.51 -8.63
N GLU A 975 42.12 25.98 -9.44
CA GLU A 975 41.16 27.02 -9.06
C GLU A 975 40.31 26.63 -7.83
N VAL A 976 39.84 25.38 -7.76
CA VAL A 976 39.16 24.81 -6.59
C VAL A 976 40.11 24.61 -5.39
N HIS A 977 41.40 24.36 -5.61
CA HIS A 977 42.39 24.31 -4.53
C HIS A 977 42.61 25.71 -3.92
N ASP A 978 42.73 26.73 -4.76
CA ASP A 978 42.97 28.11 -4.32
C ASP A 978 41.74 28.69 -3.62
N ILE A 979 40.55 28.51 -4.19
CA ILE A 979 39.26 28.84 -3.54
C ILE A 979 39.10 28.08 -2.22
N ARG A 980 39.54 26.82 -2.11
CA ARG A 980 39.55 26.07 -0.85
C ARG A 980 40.56 26.63 0.15
N GLY A 981 41.70 27.13 -0.31
CA GLY A 981 42.68 27.85 0.51
C GLY A 981 42.09 29.12 1.12
N ASP A 982 41.45 29.95 0.29
CA ASP A 982 40.77 31.18 0.73
C ASP A 982 39.57 30.88 1.63
N LEU A 983 38.82 29.81 1.38
CA LEU A 983 37.73 29.36 2.24
C LEU A 983 38.24 28.88 3.61
N LEU A 984 39.41 28.22 3.66
CA LEU A 984 40.05 27.84 4.91
C LEU A 984 40.58 29.06 5.67
N GLN A 985 41.29 29.98 5.00
CA GLN A 985 41.78 31.22 5.63
C GLN A 985 40.63 32.10 6.14
N SER A 986 39.55 32.24 5.38
CA SER A 986 38.37 33.03 5.80
C SER A 986 37.62 32.34 6.94
N ARG A 987 37.50 31.00 6.94
CA ARG A 987 36.98 30.23 8.08
C ARG A 987 37.86 30.35 9.33
N GLU A 988 39.18 30.37 9.18
CA GLU A 988 40.10 30.55 10.30
C GLU A 988 40.03 31.98 10.85
N LYS A 989 39.97 33.00 9.99
CA LYS A 989 39.67 34.39 10.37
C LYS A 989 38.30 34.50 11.09
N ILE A 990 37.28 33.78 10.64
CA ILE A 990 35.98 33.70 11.34
C ILE A 990 36.13 33.04 12.72
N HIS A 991 36.88 31.93 12.86
CA HIS A 991 37.13 31.32 14.16
C HIS A 991 37.92 32.23 15.11
N GLN A 992 38.88 33.01 14.61
CA GLN A 992 39.61 34.04 15.38
C GLN A 992 38.68 35.21 15.79
N LEU A 993 37.76 35.61 14.93
CA LEU A 993 36.72 36.61 15.24
C LEU A 993 35.71 36.07 16.25
N ASP A 994 35.24 34.83 16.14
CA ASP A 994 34.35 34.21 17.13
C ASP A 994 35.05 34.01 18.48
N ALA A 995 36.35 33.70 18.50
CA ALA A 995 37.14 33.62 19.72
C ALA A 995 37.31 35.00 20.40
N THR A 996 37.59 36.05 19.63
CA THR A 996 37.70 37.43 20.16
C THR A 996 36.34 38.01 20.55
N ILE A 997 35.25 37.71 19.82
CA ILE A 997 33.87 38.01 20.23
C ILE A 997 33.53 37.27 21.53
N SER A 998 33.94 36.02 21.68
CA SER A 998 33.70 35.24 22.90
C SER A 998 34.46 35.78 24.11
N SER A 999 35.74 36.16 23.95
CA SER A 999 36.52 36.77 25.04
C SER A 999 36.03 38.18 25.39
N LEU A 1000 35.65 38.99 24.39
CA LEU A 1000 34.99 40.28 24.61
C LEU A 1000 33.64 40.13 25.30
N LYS A 1001 32.85 39.10 24.97
CA LYS A 1001 31.56 38.81 25.60
C LYS A 1001 31.74 38.34 27.06
N GLN A 1002 32.73 37.48 27.32
CA GLN A 1002 33.08 37.04 28.68
C GLN A 1002 33.57 38.23 29.54
N ASN A 1003 34.48 39.06 29.00
CA ASN A 1003 34.99 40.25 29.68
C ASN A 1003 33.86 41.30 29.89
N ARG A 1004 32.96 41.46 28.93
CA ARG A 1004 31.76 42.31 29.07
C ARG A 1004 30.79 41.77 30.14
N GLN A 1005 30.59 40.45 30.24
CA GLN A 1005 29.78 39.87 31.31
C GLN A 1005 30.45 39.97 32.68
N GLN A 1006 31.77 39.80 32.79
CA GLN A 1006 32.50 40.01 34.05
C GLN A 1006 32.46 41.48 34.49
N SER A 1007 32.73 42.43 33.59
CA SER A 1007 32.68 43.87 33.89
C SER A 1007 31.26 44.38 34.13
N GLN A 1008 30.23 43.86 33.46
CA GLN A 1008 28.83 44.16 33.81
C GLN A 1008 28.43 43.57 35.15
N SER A 1009 28.89 42.36 35.49
CA SER A 1009 28.63 41.75 36.81
C SER A 1009 29.30 42.53 37.94
N SER A 1010 30.57 42.91 37.79
CA SER A 1010 31.28 43.71 38.79
C SER A 1010 30.75 45.14 38.90
N ALA A 1011 30.38 45.77 37.79
CA ALA A 1011 29.74 47.09 37.80
C ALA A 1011 28.36 47.05 38.46
N LEU A 1012 27.52 46.05 38.14
CA LEU A 1012 26.22 45.88 38.80
C LEU A 1012 26.35 45.56 40.28
N GLN A 1013 27.29 44.70 40.69
CA GLN A 1013 27.52 44.43 42.11
C GLN A 1013 28.03 45.68 42.85
N THR A 1014 28.98 46.42 42.28
CA THR A 1014 29.49 47.67 42.88
C THR A 1014 28.41 48.74 42.98
N ALA A 1015 27.58 48.90 41.94
CA ALA A 1015 26.47 49.83 41.93
C ALA A 1015 25.38 49.43 42.94
N LEU A 1016 25.02 48.14 43.02
CA LEU A 1016 24.01 47.64 43.96
C LEU A 1016 24.50 47.70 45.42
N GLU A 1017 25.80 47.50 45.68
CA GLU A 1017 26.40 47.71 47.00
C GLU A 1017 26.45 49.20 47.37
N GLN A 1018 26.77 50.09 46.43
CA GLN A 1018 26.67 51.54 46.63
C GLN A 1018 25.22 52.00 46.88
N GLU A 1019 24.25 51.49 46.12
CA GLU A 1019 22.82 51.82 46.23
C GLU A 1019 22.23 51.29 47.54
N ASN A 1020 22.57 50.06 47.95
CA ASN A 1020 22.22 49.57 49.28
C ASN A 1020 22.86 50.41 50.40
N ALA A 1021 24.07 50.95 50.18
CA ALA A 1021 24.72 51.83 51.14
C ALA A 1021 24.12 53.25 51.14
N THR A 1022 23.64 53.80 50.03
CA THR A 1022 22.90 55.07 50.02
C THR A 1022 21.53 54.88 50.65
N LEU A 1023 20.73 53.89 50.23
CA LEU A 1023 19.41 53.61 50.79
C LEU A 1023 19.43 53.32 52.30
N ARG A 1024 20.49 52.67 52.83
CA ARG A 1024 20.67 52.53 54.30
C ARG A 1024 20.91 53.87 54.98
N ARG A 1025 21.85 54.69 54.47
CA ARG A 1025 22.12 56.05 55.00
C ARG A 1025 20.89 56.96 54.86
N GLU A 1026 20.08 56.78 53.83
CA GLU A 1026 18.90 57.59 53.54
C GLU A 1026 17.70 57.19 54.43
N LEU A 1027 17.53 55.90 54.72
CA LEU A 1027 16.59 55.42 55.75
C LEU A 1027 17.02 55.83 57.18
N GLU A 1028 18.32 55.95 57.44
CA GLU A 1028 18.85 56.50 58.70
C GLU A 1028 18.66 58.03 58.76
N ALA A 1029 18.96 58.75 57.68
CA ALA A 1029 18.72 60.19 57.57
C ALA A 1029 17.22 60.55 57.67
N GLN A 1030 16.31 59.76 57.09
CA GLN A 1030 14.87 59.95 57.24
C GLN A 1030 14.36 59.64 58.67
N ARG A 1031 15.07 58.80 59.44
CA ARG A 1031 14.74 58.54 60.86
C ARG A 1031 15.18 59.68 61.78
N GLU A 1032 16.25 60.40 61.42
CA GLU A 1032 16.72 61.56 62.17
C GLU A 1032 16.05 62.88 61.73
N LEU A 1033 15.75 63.06 60.44
CA LEU A 1033 14.97 64.21 59.93
C LEU A 1033 13.56 64.26 60.53
N ASN A 1034 12.90 63.11 60.70
CA ASN A 1034 11.58 63.01 61.36
C ASN A 1034 11.59 63.27 62.88
N LYS A 1035 12.69 63.79 63.44
CA LYS A 1035 12.78 64.30 64.83
C LYS A 1035 13.32 65.73 64.93
N GLY A 1036 13.74 66.34 63.81
CA GLY A 1036 14.67 67.48 63.84
C GLY A 1036 14.11 68.85 63.51
N CYS A 1037 13.09 68.97 62.64
CA CYS A 1037 12.70 70.26 62.02
C CYS A 1037 11.20 70.42 61.78
N GLU A 1038 10.38 70.30 62.84
CA GLU A 1038 9.11 71.03 62.85
C GLU A 1038 9.42 72.54 62.98
N ALA A 1039 8.81 73.35 62.11
CA ALA A 1039 9.08 74.77 61.87
C ALA A 1039 10.41 75.15 61.17
N SER A 1040 10.38 76.29 60.46
CA SER A 1040 11.52 77.03 59.90
C SER A 1040 12.13 76.61 58.55
N ARG A 1041 11.40 75.95 57.62
CA ARG A 1041 11.86 75.85 56.22
C ARG A 1041 10.82 76.07 55.09
N GLY A 1042 9.52 76.04 55.37
CA GLY A 1042 8.48 76.16 54.33
C GLY A 1042 8.24 77.56 53.73
N HIS A 1043 9.04 78.59 54.08
CA HIS A 1043 8.78 79.98 53.67
C HIS A 1043 9.67 80.48 52.50
N ALA A 1044 10.89 79.95 52.34
CA ALA A 1044 11.84 80.47 51.34
C ALA A 1044 11.52 80.00 49.91
N ASP A 1045 11.21 78.71 49.75
CA ASP A 1045 11.05 78.10 48.43
C ASP A 1045 9.75 78.54 47.73
N VAL A 1046 8.73 78.93 48.51
CA VAL A 1046 7.45 79.45 48.00
C VAL A 1046 7.63 80.85 47.39
N GLU A 1047 8.37 81.75 48.04
CA GLU A 1047 8.61 83.10 47.51
C GLU A 1047 9.46 83.07 46.23
N SER A 1048 10.46 82.18 46.15
CA SER A 1048 11.26 81.95 44.94
C SER A 1048 10.39 81.48 43.76
N LEU A 1049 9.57 80.44 43.98
CA LEU A 1049 8.70 79.89 42.93
C LEU A 1049 7.56 80.84 42.54
N GLN A 1050 7.14 81.76 43.41
CA GLN A 1050 6.21 82.83 43.04
C GLN A 1050 6.86 83.88 42.13
N GLN A 1051 8.08 84.34 42.45
CA GLN A 1051 8.81 85.30 41.58
C GLN A 1051 9.09 84.72 40.18
N GLU A 1052 9.47 83.45 40.10
CA GLU A 1052 9.70 82.77 38.81
C GLU A 1052 8.41 82.59 37.99
N ASN A 1053 7.28 82.27 38.65
CA ASN A 1053 5.97 82.23 37.99
C ASN A 1053 5.48 83.61 37.51
N GLU A 1054 5.75 84.68 38.25
CA GLU A 1054 5.42 86.04 37.82
C GLU A 1054 6.30 86.50 36.65
N ALA A 1055 7.59 86.16 36.63
CA ALA A 1055 8.48 86.40 35.51
C ALA A 1055 8.00 85.68 34.23
N LEU A 1056 7.65 84.39 34.32
CA LEU A 1056 7.14 83.61 33.18
C LEU A 1056 5.78 84.13 32.68
N ARG A 1057 4.88 84.56 33.59
CA ARG A 1057 3.61 85.20 33.20
C ARG A 1057 3.82 86.56 32.52
N ALA A 1058 4.78 87.37 32.99
CA ALA A 1058 5.16 88.62 32.34
C ALA A 1058 5.79 88.41 30.96
N GLN A 1059 6.54 87.32 30.75
CA GLN A 1059 7.10 86.95 29.44
C GLN A 1059 6.01 86.45 28.48
N MET A 1060 5.08 85.62 28.96
CA MET A 1060 3.94 85.12 28.17
C MET A 1060 2.98 86.23 27.75
N THR A 1061 2.72 87.22 28.62
CA THR A 1061 1.90 88.39 28.25
C THR A 1061 2.59 89.30 27.24
N ARG A 1062 3.91 89.54 27.35
CA ARG A 1062 4.68 90.30 26.33
C ARG A 1062 4.63 89.64 24.96
N MET A 1063 4.85 88.31 24.90
CA MET A 1063 4.73 87.53 23.66
C MET A 1063 3.33 87.66 23.04
N SER A 1064 2.27 87.57 23.87
CA SER A 1064 0.88 87.70 23.42
C SER A 1064 0.55 89.10 22.89
N SER A 1065 1.03 90.16 23.56
CA SER A 1065 0.90 91.55 23.08
C SER A 1065 1.62 91.76 21.75
N GLN A 1066 2.87 91.29 21.60
CA GLN A 1066 3.63 91.45 20.36
C GLN A 1066 3.01 90.69 19.15
N LEU A 1067 2.30 89.59 19.40
CA LEU A 1067 1.55 88.87 18.36
C LEU A 1067 0.21 89.53 18.01
N MET A 1068 -0.48 90.16 18.96
CA MET A 1068 -1.68 90.95 18.69
C MET A 1068 -1.35 92.26 17.95
N GLU A 1069 -0.27 92.94 18.33
CA GLU A 1069 0.16 94.19 17.68
C GLU A 1069 0.65 93.97 16.25
N SER A 1070 1.28 92.82 15.94
CA SER A 1070 1.68 92.50 14.57
C SER A 1070 0.48 92.19 13.65
N PHE A 1071 -0.57 91.54 14.16
CA PHE A 1071 -1.78 91.25 13.38
C PHE A 1071 -2.77 92.42 13.25
N GLN A 1072 -2.66 93.47 14.08
CA GLN A 1072 -3.52 94.66 13.98
C GLN A 1072 -2.87 95.84 13.23
N ALA A 1073 -1.62 95.70 12.77
CA ALA A 1073 -0.88 96.72 12.03
C ALA A 1073 -0.99 96.65 10.49
N GLN A 1074 -1.83 95.76 9.93
CA GLN A 1074 -1.82 95.42 8.50
C GLN A 1074 -2.96 96.06 7.66
N LEU A 1075 -3.33 97.35 7.84
CA LEU A 1075 -4.37 97.98 6.99
C LEU A 1075 -4.39 99.53 6.83
N VAL A 1076 -3.25 100.19 6.63
CA VAL A 1076 -3.09 101.54 5.99
C VAL A 1076 -1.74 101.51 5.24
N GLY A 1077 -1.49 101.98 4.01
CA GLY A 1077 -2.16 102.95 3.12
C GLY A 1077 -1.20 104.13 2.87
N LEU A 1078 -0.86 104.60 1.66
CA LEU A 1078 -1.38 104.40 0.28
C LEU A 1078 -0.30 104.74 -0.80
N LEU A 1079 -0.63 104.46 -2.07
CA LEU A 1079 -0.05 104.98 -3.35
C LEU A 1079 1.28 104.35 -3.87
N PRO A 1080 1.52 104.31 -5.21
CA PRO A 1080 0.61 103.96 -6.33
C PRO A 1080 1.31 103.13 -7.47
N PRO A 1081 0.70 102.82 -8.64
CA PRO A 1081 -0.51 102.01 -8.84
C PRO A 1081 -0.43 100.95 -10.01
N SER A 1082 -1.28 99.90 -9.96
CA SER A 1082 -2.18 99.32 -11.00
C SER A 1082 -1.90 99.36 -12.55
N PRO A 1083 -2.56 98.51 -13.40
CA PRO A 1083 -3.11 97.15 -13.19
C PRO A 1083 -3.03 96.14 -14.39
N HIS A 1084 -3.13 94.83 -14.09
CA HIS A 1084 -3.83 93.76 -14.86
C HIS A 1084 -3.72 93.65 -16.41
N ARG A 1085 -3.01 92.62 -16.92
CA ARG A 1085 -3.61 91.57 -17.80
C ARG A 1085 -2.68 90.38 -18.16
N ILE A 1086 -3.25 89.18 -18.10
CA ILE A 1086 -2.81 87.89 -18.69
C ILE A 1086 -3.50 87.78 -20.10
N PRO A 1087 -3.03 87.02 -21.13
CA PRO A 1087 -2.04 85.92 -21.17
C PRO A 1087 -0.96 85.95 -22.30
N ARG A 1088 -0.11 84.88 -22.33
CA ARG A 1088 0.77 84.35 -23.41
C ARG A 1088 2.07 85.11 -23.75
N GLY A 1089 3.20 84.38 -23.75
CA GLY A 1089 4.50 84.78 -24.31
C GLY A 1089 5.63 83.85 -23.84
N GLN A 1090 6.38 83.23 -24.76
CA GLN A 1090 7.36 82.15 -24.52
C GLN A 1090 8.73 82.62 -23.93
N HIS A 1091 9.53 81.62 -23.51
CA HIS A 1091 10.94 81.67 -23.03
C HIS A 1091 11.11 82.25 -21.61
N ARG A 1092 11.53 81.51 -20.58
CA ARG A 1092 12.54 80.41 -20.40
C ARG A 1092 13.98 80.91 -20.30
N ALA A 1093 14.36 81.30 -19.08
CA ALA A 1093 15.70 81.13 -18.52
C ALA A 1093 15.57 80.15 -17.34
N GLU A 1094 16.62 79.40 -17.03
CA GLU A 1094 16.65 78.40 -15.94
C GLU A 1094 17.82 78.71 -15.01
N ASP A 1095 17.56 78.85 -13.71
CA ASP A 1095 18.58 79.21 -12.72
C ASP A 1095 19.54 78.05 -12.41
N PRO A 1096 20.84 78.32 -12.19
CA PRO A 1096 21.85 77.28 -12.01
C PRO A 1096 21.78 76.57 -10.64
N ASP A 1097 21.24 77.20 -9.59
CA ASP A 1097 21.17 76.63 -8.23
C ASP A 1097 20.46 75.26 -8.19
N ASN A 1098 19.42 75.09 -9.01
CA ASN A 1098 18.65 73.85 -9.06
C ASN A 1098 19.51 72.63 -9.46
N GLN A 1099 20.61 72.83 -10.20
CA GLN A 1099 21.51 71.73 -10.56
C GLN A 1099 22.41 71.27 -9.40
N GLN A 1100 22.71 72.14 -8.43
CA GLN A 1100 23.53 71.79 -7.28
C GLN A 1100 22.68 71.06 -6.22
N ASP A 1101 21.46 71.53 -5.97
CA ASP A 1101 20.47 70.81 -5.15
C ASP A 1101 20.09 69.46 -5.79
N GLU A 1102 19.98 69.38 -7.13
CA GLU A 1102 19.81 68.09 -7.83
C GLU A 1102 20.99 67.14 -7.60
N ARG A 1103 22.23 67.63 -7.46
CA ARG A 1103 23.40 66.77 -7.19
C ARG A 1103 23.43 66.30 -5.74
N GLU A 1104 23.14 67.17 -4.77
CA GLU A 1104 23.02 66.76 -3.37
C GLU A 1104 21.86 65.79 -3.13
N THR A 1105 20.69 66.02 -3.73
CA THR A 1105 19.55 65.11 -3.63
C THR A 1105 19.84 63.78 -4.33
N LYS A 1106 20.52 63.76 -5.48
CA LYS A 1106 20.99 62.52 -6.11
C LYS A 1106 22.01 61.77 -5.25
N MET A 1107 22.93 62.43 -4.56
CA MET A 1107 23.82 61.75 -3.60
C MET A 1107 23.08 61.19 -2.39
N LYS A 1108 22.19 61.98 -1.76
CA LYS A 1108 21.39 61.52 -0.61
C LYS A 1108 20.51 60.32 -0.98
N ASN A 1109 19.89 60.35 -2.16
CA ASN A 1109 19.11 59.23 -2.71
C ASN A 1109 20.00 58.01 -3.04
N MET A 1110 21.22 58.22 -3.57
CA MET A 1110 22.20 57.14 -3.78
C MET A 1110 22.62 56.48 -2.45
N GLU A 1111 22.87 57.27 -1.40
CA GLU A 1111 23.16 56.72 -0.07
C GLU A 1111 21.95 56.00 0.55
N GLU A 1112 20.74 56.52 0.37
CA GLU A 1112 19.51 55.85 0.84
C GLU A 1112 19.32 54.51 0.14
N ARG A 1113 19.45 54.46 -1.19
CA ARG A 1113 19.44 53.21 -1.97
C ARG A 1113 20.58 52.27 -1.57
N MET A 1114 21.76 52.78 -1.23
CA MET A 1114 22.87 51.96 -0.73
C MET A 1114 22.53 51.34 0.63
N ARG A 1115 21.93 52.12 1.55
CA ARG A 1115 21.46 51.63 2.85
C ARG A 1115 20.31 50.63 2.71
N GLU A 1116 19.40 50.82 1.75
CA GLU A 1116 18.33 49.86 1.41
C GLU A 1116 18.90 48.55 0.84
N VAL A 1117 19.86 48.63 -0.08
CA VAL A 1117 20.55 47.44 -0.64
C VAL A 1117 21.33 46.69 0.45
N GLU A 1118 22.02 47.39 1.34
CA GLU A 1118 22.65 46.77 2.51
C GLU A 1118 21.64 46.07 3.42
N LEU A 1119 20.50 46.70 3.69
CA LEU A 1119 19.48 46.16 4.59
C LEU A 1119 18.73 44.98 3.96
N SER A 1120 18.48 45.03 2.65
CA SER A 1120 18.01 43.92 1.83
C SER A 1120 19.02 42.75 1.86
N LEU A 1121 20.30 43.01 1.64
CA LEU A 1121 21.36 42.00 1.69
C LEU A 1121 21.50 41.36 3.08
N ARG A 1122 21.29 42.13 4.17
CA ARG A 1122 21.22 41.61 5.54
C ARG A 1122 20.00 40.71 5.74
N ASN A 1123 18.83 41.09 5.23
CA ASN A 1123 17.60 40.29 5.29
C ASN A 1123 17.71 39.00 4.46
N VAL A 1124 18.26 39.05 3.24
CA VAL A 1124 18.55 37.87 2.41
C VAL A 1124 19.56 36.95 3.11
N LYS A 1125 20.61 37.48 3.75
CA LYS A 1125 21.54 36.69 4.56
C LYS A 1125 20.89 36.04 5.79
N LEU A 1126 19.85 36.65 6.39
CA LEU A 1126 19.06 36.03 7.46
C LEU A 1126 18.15 34.92 6.91
N LEU A 1127 17.40 35.18 5.84
CA LEU A 1127 16.55 34.19 5.18
C LEU A 1127 17.34 32.97 4.68
N LEU A 1128 18.53 33.17 4.11
CA LEU A 1128 19.44 32.08 3.72
C LEU A 1128 19.93 31.27 4.91
N ARG A 1129 20.27 31.91 6.04
CA ARG A 1129 20.64 31.21 7.28
C ARG A 1129 19.47 30.39 7.84
N GLU A 1130 18.27 30.94 7.81
CA GLU A 1130 17.05 30.25 8.25
C GLU A 1130 16.72 29.07 7.33
N LYS A 1131 16.81 29.23 6.01
CA LYS A 1131 16.61 28.13 5.05
C LYS A 1131 17.68 27.04 5.18
N VAL A 1132 18.95 27.40 5.41
CA VAL A 1132 20.01 26.42 5.73
C VAL A 1132 19.72 25.68 7.05
N PHE A 1133 19.12 26.34 8.04
CA PHE A 1133 18.68 25.68 9.27
C PHE A 1133 17.49 24.74 9.02
N GLN A 1134 16.47 25.17 8.27
CA GLN A 1134 15.31 24.36 7.88
C GLN A 1134 15.74 23.11 7.08
N LEU A 1135 16.67 23.25 6.13
CA LEU A 1135 17.22 22.14 5.34
C LEU A 1135 18.05 21.16 6.21
N ARG A 1136 18.80 21.65 7.20
CA ARG A 1136 19.52 20.79 8.15
C ARG A 1136 18.56 20.00 9.04
N ASP A 1137 17.49 20.63 9.53
CA ASP A 1137 16.46 19.96 10.33
C ASP A 1137 15.67 18.93 9.48
N GLN A 1138 15.34 19.25 8.22
CA GLN A 1138 14.78 18.28 7.27
C GLN A 1138 15.73 17.10 7.04
N LEU A 1139 17.02 17.32 6.78
CA LEU A 1139 18.00 16.24 6.62
C LEU A 1139 18.08 15.36 7.88
N HIS A 1140 18.01 15.98 9.06
CA HIS A 1140 18.05 15.27 10.35
C HIS A 1140 16.73 14.56 10.70
N LYS A 1141 15.60 14.94 10.09
CA LYS A 1141 14.32 14.23 10.12
C LYS A 1141 14.30 13.07 9.12
N ASN A 1142 14.82 13.27 7.91
CA ASN A 1142 14.93 12.22 6.89
C ASN A 1142 15.83 11.08 7.38
N GLY A 1143 17.01 11.36 7.93
CA GLY A 1143 17.86 10.32 8.52
C GLY A 1143 17.21 9.54 9.68
N LYS A 1144 16.21 10.11 10.38
CA LYS A 1144 15.40 9.37 11.37
C LYS A 1144 14.30 8.54 10.71
N ALA A 1145 13.72 9.03 9.60
CA ALA A 1145 12.81 8.25 8.78
C ALA A 1145 13.50 7.04 8.13
N ASP A 1146 14.74 7.20 7.64
CA ASP A 1146 15.52 6.12 7.04
C ASP A 1146 15.87 5.00 8.05
N VAL A 1147 16.15 5.38 9.31
CA VAL A 1147 16.31 4.42 10.42
C VAL A 1147 14.98 3.70 10.71
N LEU A 1148 13.86 4.43 10.83
CA LEU A 1148 12.54 3.82 11.02
C LEU A 1148 12.13 2.91 9.87
N ILE A 1149 12.50 3.25 8.63
CA ILE A 1149 12.25 2.45 7.43
C ILE A 1149 13.10 1.18 7.45
N THR A 1150 14.39 1.26 7.81
CA THR A 1150 15.25 0.06 7.90
C THR A 1150 14.85 -0.84 9.07
N ASP A 1151 14.44 -0.30 10.22
CA ASP A 1151 13.85 -1.07 11.33
C ASP A 1151 12.55 -1.77 10.90
N LEU A 1152 11.65 -1.09 10.18
CA LEU A 1152 10.42 -1.69 9.64
C LEU A 1152 10.70 -2.77 8.59
N TYR A 1153 11.74 -2.63 7.76
CA TYR A 1153 12.17 -3.71 6.86
C TYR A 1153 12.73 -4.91 7.64
N MET A 1154 13.46 -4.69 8.74
CA MET A 1154 13.90 -5.77 9.62
C MET A 1154 12.72 -6.46 10.34
N GLU A 1155 11.75 -5.70 10.85
CA GLU A 1155 10.54 -6.27 11.48
C GLU A 1155 9.74 -7.09 10.48
N ASN A 1156 9.51 -6.57 9.26
CA ASN A 1156 8.85 -7.32 8.18
C ASN A 1156 9.62 -8.60 7.78
N ALA A 1157 10.96 -8.55 7.72
CA ALA A 1157 11.77 -9.74 7.45
C ALA A 1157 11.73 -10.78 8.59
N GLN A 1158 11.51 -10.35 9.83
CA GLN A 1158 11.28 -11.25 10.98
C GLN A 1158 9.85 -11.82 10.95
N LEU A 1159 8.84 -11.01 10.64
CA LEU A 1159 7.45 -11.43 10.49
C LEU A 1159 7.28 -12.44 9.34
N LEU A 1160 7.94 -12.25 8.20
CA LEU A 1160 7.98 -13.24 7.11
C LEU A 1160 8.58 -14.58 7.58
N LYS A 1161 9.67 -14.56 8.36
CA LYS A 1161 10.27 -15.76 8.96
C LYS A 1161 9.41 -16.38 10.07
N ALA A 1162 8.51 -15.63 10.69
CA ALA A 1162 7.51 -16.14 11.62
C ALA A 1162 6.34 -16.79 10.87
N LEU A 1163 5.85 -16.15 9.80
CA LEU A 1163 4.81 -16.65 8.91
C LEU A 1163 5.21 -17.97 8.25
N GLU A 1164 6.43 -18.07 7.72
CA GLU A 1164 6.95 -19.30 7.13
C GLU A 1164 7.00 -20.45 8.17
N LYS A 1165 7.23 -20.13 9.44
CA LYS A 1165 7.20 -21.11 10.54
C LYS A 1165 5.78 -21.49 10.96
N THR A 1166 4.81 -20.57 10.94
CA THR A 1166 3.41 -20.90 11.23
C THR A 1166 2.78 -21.69 10.10
N GLU A 1167 3.06 -21.35 8.84
CA GLU A 1167 2.62 -22.10 7.65
C GLU A 1167 3.18 -23.53 7.67
N LYS A 1168 4.47 -23.72 7.98
CA LYS A 1168 5.07 -25.06 8.15
C LYS A 1168 4.41 -25.83 9.30
N ARG A 1169 4.05 -25.18 10.41
CA ARG A 1169 3.29 -25.81 11.52
C ARG A 1169 1.87 -26.19 11.09
N GLN A 1170 1.18 -25.33 10.34
CA GLN A 1170 -0.15 -25.57 9.79
C GLN A 1170 -0.13 -26.79 8.85
N LYS A 1171 0.78 -26.83 7.87
CA LYS A 1171 0.96 -27.97 6.95
C LYS A 1171 1.30 -29.29 7.65
N ILE A 1172 1.95 -29.23 8.82
CA ILE A 1172 2.16 -30.41 9.69
C ILE A 1172 0.88 -30.79 10.46
N SER A 1173 0.05 -29.82 10.86
CA SER A 1173 -1.24 -30.05 11.52
C SER A 1173 -2.29 -30.60 10.57
N GLU A 1174 -2.38 -30.08 9.34
CA GLU A 1174 -3.26 -30.57 8.27
C GLU A 1174 -2.97 -32.03 7.94
N LYS A 1175 -1.68 -32.39 7.76
CA LYS A 1175 -1.25 -33.78 7.57
C LYS A 1175 -1.60 -34.69 8.77
N LYS A 1176 -1.63 -34.15 9.99
CA LYS A 1176 -2.08 -34.89 11.19
C LYS A 1176 -3.60 -35.05 11.23
N ASN A 1177 -4.37 -34.04 10.85
CA ASN A 1177 -5.83 -34.12 10.76
C ASN A 1177 -6.25 -35.13 9.69
N TYR A 1178 -5.67 -35.06 8.49
CA TYR A 1178 -5.92 -36.04 7.42
C TYR A 1178 -5.64 -37.49 7.89
N LEU A 1179 -4.52 -37.71 8.60
CA LEU A 1179 -4.15 -39.03 9.14
C LEU A 1179 -4.96 -39.43 10.40
N LEU A 1180 -5.73 -38.51 10.99
CA LEU A 1180 -6.75 -38.81 12.01
C LEU A 1180 -8.11 -39.10 11.36
N GLU A 1181 -8.48 -38.38 10.30
CA GLU A 1181 -9.67 -38.61 9.48
C GLU A 1181 -9.60 -39.98 8.80
N GLU A 1182 -8.46 -40.36 8.21
CA GLU A 1182 -8.23 -41.70 7.66
C GLU A 1182 -8.40 -42.80 8.73
N LYS A 1183 -7.94 -42.56 9.96
CA LYS A 1183 -8.14 -43.47 11.09
C LYS A 1183 -9.59 -43.51 11.57
N ILE A 1184 -10.30 -42.38 11.57
CA ILE A 1184 -11.73 -42.30 11.90
C ILE A 1184 -12.55 -43.03 10.83
N CYS A 1185 -12.24 -42.87 9.54
CA CYS A 1185 -12.83 -43.62 8.45
C CYS A 1185 -12.55 -45.13 8.56
N SER A 1186 -11.33 -45.51 8.94
CA SER A 1186 -10.96 -46.91 9.18
C SER A 1186 -11.70 -47.50 10.38
N LEU A 1187 -11.81 -46.78 11.49
CA LEU A 1187 -12.59 -47.19 12.67
C LEU A 1187 -14.10 -47.25 12.35
N ASN A 1188 -14.65 -46.28 11.61
CA ASN A 1188 -16.04 -46.26 11.15
C ASN A 1188 -16.34 -47.32 10.06
N ARG A 1189 -15.30 -47.91 9.46
CA ARG A 1189 -15.41 -49.11 8.63
C ARG A 1189 -15.43 -50.35 9.52
N ILE A 1190 -14.46 -50.51 10.42
CA ILE A 1190 -14.41 -51.61 11.40
C ILE A 1190 -15.71 -51.66 12.25
N VAL A 1191 -16.28 -50.53 12.65
CA VAL A 1191 -17.56 -50.48 13.41
C VAL A 1191 -18.77 -50.89 12.55
N ARG A 1192 -18.73 -50.72 11.23
CA ARG A 1192 -19.74 -51.30 10.32
C ARG A 1192 -19.51 -52.80 10.14
N ASP A 1193 -18.27 -53.20 9.88
CA ASP A 1193 -17.89 -54.60 9.66
C ASP A 1193 -18.11 -55.48 10.92
N LEU A 1194 -18.04 -54.89 12.12
CA LEU A 1194 -18.35 -55.50 13.42
C LEU A 1194 -19.83 -55.42 13.83
N ASN A 1195 -20.66 -54.67 13.09
CA ASN A 1195 -22.09 -54.52 13.37
C ASN A 1195 -22.90 -55.13 12.22
N PRO A 1196 -22.92 -56.48 12.08
CA PRO A 1196 -23.67 -57.14 11.03
C PRO A 1196 -25.14 -56.73 11.13
N ALA A 1197 -25.74 -56.40 9.98
CA ALA A 1197 -27.14 -56.04 9.93
C ALA A 1197 -28.00 -57.18 10.52
N PRO A 1198 -29.00 -56.89 11.37
CA PRO A 1198 -29.88 -57.92 11.88
C PRO A 1198 -30.56 -58.62 10.70
N SER A 1199 -30.47 -59.95 10.68
CA SER A 1199 -31.13 -60.78 9.68
C SER A 1199 -32.62 -60.49 9.63
N LEU A 1200 -33.17 -60.40 8.42
CA LEU A 1200 -34.60 -60.22 8.14
C LEU A 1200 -35.47 -61.07 9.07
N PRO A 1201 -36.48 -60.47 9.75
CA PRO A 1201 -37.61 -61.25 10.22
C PRO A 1201 -38.26 -61.92 9.02
N TYR A 1202 -38.49 -63.23 9.10
CA TYR A 1202 -39.35 -63.92 8.14
C TYR A 1202 -40.78 -63.38 8.28
N HIS A 1203 -41.51 -63.32 7.16
CA HIS A 1203 -42.95 -63.14 7.20
C HIS A 1203 -43.61 -64.41 7.75
N PHE A 1204 -44.30 -64.25 8.88
CA PHE A 1204 -45.65 -64.77 9.12
C PHE A 1204 -46.40 -63.69 9.92
#